data_AF-T1RQY5-F1
#
_entry.id   AF-T1RQY5-F1
#
_cell.length_a   1.000
_cell.length_b   1.000
_cell.length_c   1.000
_cell.angle_alpha   90.00
_cell.angle_beta   90.00
_cell.angle_gamma   90.00
#
_symmetry.space_group_name_H-M   'P 1'
#
loop_
_entity.id
_entity.type
_entity.pdbx_description
1 polymer ?
#
loop_
_entity_poly.entity_id
_entity_poly.type
_entity_poly.pdbx_seq_one_letter_code
_entity_poly.pdbx_strand_id
1 'polypeptide(L)'
;MSPSREEVVAHYADRLHQVLQKTIAQNPNEAEFRRAVEPLLEEFLREMGLEPLARAEYTLAQGRADAIFNRLVIEYERPGVLKPKPDAATRHAVQQVKDYLSGIAQRERHAKERLAGVAFDGRYLIFVRHMGERWVEEPPVEANPHSLKRFLTWLAGLASGIALTSENLNRDFSIEQLRTQTILRGLYQALEKALAEEGLVRQLFEQWRIFFSEAIDYSETFGGRKLEPLKKWVRKAGLHIQTPEEAERFFFVLHTYFALLAKLLAWLALSRHMGVRLGAPVFSALAAADGETLQKRLGEMESGGIFRQYGILNLLEGDFFAWYLHAWSSEVERALRALIERLDEYDPTTLSLFPEETRDLFKKLYHYLLPREIRHNLGEYYTPDWLAWRLLVQLDNTFFAGTPSPNDEKLRQKLLSTRFLDPACGSGTFPVLVIGRMLELGRLLMVPERDLLEAILKNVVGFDLNPLAVLTARVNYLLAISDLLQYRQGDITIPIYLADSVRTPAEGQDLFSQGIFVFPTAVGDFQVPAVLVTAPKRFDRFCEILESSIRSEVDPQAFLERTRRELDLNPSEWDDNARKLAEELYTKLLDLHRRGLNGLWARLLKNNFAPLTVGQFDYIVGNPPWVNWEHLPDNYRRSIAPLWARYEIFSHKGFDAILGKSKDDISVLMTYTVMDKLLKDKGRLGFVITQSVFKTGGGGQGFRRFRIPQGKEQFTPLAVIHVDDMVDLNPFEGASNRTAVMVLEKGKPTKYPVPYTVWRKKRGTRFTYDSTLDEVLSATRRLHFFAEPVDPKDPTSPWLTARPKVLKAVRKILGKSDYRARKGVTPSVNSVFWLIEALKRPDGLILIHNLTEGAKVEVGEVSETIEPDLLYPLLRGRDVKRWRAEPSAMILITHEPGMRLKAIPEKEMQTRYPRTYGYLKRFEQVLRRSAVFRRYFIRKKGGELVDAGPFYSMFNVGDYTFAPWKVVWREIASDLTAAVVSSREGKTIVPDHKLVLVACSSDIEAHFICALLNSSIVRFVALGYAIQTQFAPHLLDFIRIPRYNPTDPLHRRLSELSQAAHKAAQAGDEKRLEALEAEIDREAAKLWGLTEAELREIQESLRELEGEVPAAEEEA
;
A
#
# COMPACT_ATOMS: atom_id res chain seq x y z
N MET A 1 44.28 17.16 22.67
CA MET A 1 42.95 16.55 22.46
C MET A 1 41.94 17.46 23.13
N SER A 2 41.04 18.07 22.36
CA SER A 2 39.92 18.81 22.95
C SER A 2 38.96 17.81 23.62
N PRO A 3 38.38 18.13 24.79
CA PRO A 3 37.45 17.22 25.46
C PRO A 3 36.25 16.92 24.55
N SER A 4 35.78 15.68 24.57
CA SER A 4 34.60 15.27 23.79
C SER A 4 33.34 15.96 24.30
N ARG A 5 32.33 16.11 23.43
CA ARG A 5 31.06 16.75 23.79
C ARG A 5 30.40 16.05 24.99
N GLU A 6 30.48 14.73 25.07
CA GLU A 6 29.94 13.97 26.21
C GLU A 6 30.73 14.18 27.50
N GLU A 7 32.05 14.34 27.43
CA GLU A 7 32.89 14.67 28.59
C GLU A 7 32.58 16.07 29.10
N VAL A 8 32.39 17.04 28.20
CA VAL A 8 31.98 18.39 28.58
C VAL A 8 30.55 18.37 29.15
N VAL A 9 29.59 17.66 28.55
CA VAL A 9 28.24 17.51 29.10
C VAL A 9 28.27 16.85 30.49
N ALA A 10 29.05 15.77 30.68
CA ALA A 10 29.17 15.10 31.98
C ALA A 10 29.85 16.01 33.02
N HIS A 11 30.93 16.69 32.64
CA HIS A 11 31.63 17.65 33.47
C HIS A 11 30.70 18.79 33.94
N TYR A 12 29.93 19.36 33.01
CA TYR A 12 28.98 20.42 33.33
C TYR A 12 27.76 19.90 34.10
N ALA A 13 27.34 18.64 33.92
CA ALA A 13 26.30 18.04 34.74
C ALA A 13 26.74 17.94 36.21
N ASP A 14 27.99 17.52 36.45
CA ASP A 14 28.56 17.46 37.79
C ASP A 14 28.76 18.86 38.39
N ARG A 15 29.28 19.82 37.61
CA ARG A 15 29.42 21.22 38.05
C ARG A 15 28.07 21.84 38.37
N LEU A 16 27.08 21.66 37.50
CA LEU A 16 25.72 22.14 37.71
C LEU A 16 25.14 21.51 38.96
N HIS A 17 25.27 20.20 39.16
CA HIS A 17 24.79 19.53 40.37
C HIS A 17 25.42 20.11 41.65
N GLN A 18 26.74 20.34 41.66
CA GLN A 18 27.42 20.95 42.81
C GLN A 18 26.90 22.37 43.11
N VAL A 19 26.64 23.15 42.06
CA VAL A 19 26.08 24.51 42.22
C VAL A 19 24.65 24.44 42.72
N LEU A 20 23.83 23.53 42.20
CA LEU A 20 22.46 23.31 42.71
C LEU A 20 22.48 22.95 44.19
N GLN A 21 23.35 22.04 44.64
CA GLN A 21 23.44 21.68 46.06
C GLN A 21 23.78 22.89 46.96
N LYS A 22 24.72 23.73 46.53
CA LYS A 22 25.11 24.95 47.26
C LYS A 22 24.00 26.00 47.26
N THR A 23 23.40 26.24 46.09
CA THR A 23 22.38 27.26 45.88
C THR A 23 21.09 26.89 46.62
N ILE A 24 20.63 25.64 46.53
CA ILE A 24 19.39 25.19 47.21
C ILE A 24 19.53 25.23 48.73
N ALA A 25 20.72 24.98 49.28
CA ALA A 25 20.99 25.09 50.71
C ALA A 25 20.77 26.51 51.28
N GLN A 26 20.78 27.53 50.41
CA GLN A 26 20.58 28.93 50.78
C GLN A 26 19.11 29.38 50.73
N ASN A 27 18.17 28.47 50.39
CA ASN A 27 16.73 28.75 50.21
C ASN A 27 16.44 29.97 49.30
N PRO A 28 16.99 30.01 48.08
CA PRO A 28 16.92 31.16 47.20
C PRO A 28 15.49 31.39 46.73
N ASN A 29 15.17 32.62 46.33
CA ASN A 29 14.01 32.89 45.48
C ASN A 29 14.31 32.47 44.03
N GLU A 30 13.29 32.48 43.17
CA GLU A 30 13.40 32.07 41.76
C GLU A 30 14.46 32.88 40.98
N ALA A 31 14.52 34.20 41.19
CA ALA A 31 15.50 35.07 40.52
C ALA A 31 16.95 34.79 40.98
N GLU A 32 17.16 34.52 42.27
CA GLU A 32 18.45 34.11 42.82
C GLU A 32 18.88 32.72 42.31
N PHE A 33 17.93 31.79 42.22
CA PHE A 33 18.16 30.47 41.65
C PHE A 33 18.59 30.55 40.18
N ARG A 34 17.83 31.30 39.38
CA ARG A 34 18.12 31.56 37.97
C ARG A 34 19.49 32.19 37.76
N ARG A 35 19.84 33.23 38.54
CA ARG A 35 21.17 33.89 38.49
C ARG A 35 22.33 32.96 38.82
N ALA A 36 22.11 31.90 39.59
CA ALA A 36 23.14 30.92 39.89
C ALA A 36 23.31 29.87 38.78
N VAL A 37 22.24 29.58 38.03
CA VAL A 37 22.21 28.51 37.01
C VAL A 37 22.56 29.02 35.61
N GLU A 38 21.97 30.15 35.18
CA GLU A 38 22.13 30.66 33.80
C GLU A 38 23.58 30.88 33.38
N PRO A 39 24.47 31.47 34.21
CA PRO A 39 25.87 31.67 33.81
C PRO A 39 26.60 30.36 33.46
N LEU A 40 26.27 29.26 34.16
CA LEU A 40 26.83 27.94 33.87
C LEU A 40 26.31 27.34 32.57
N LEU A 41 25.03 27.60 32.24
CA LEU A 41 24.46 27.17 30.97
C LEU A 41 25.06 27.97 29.80
N GLU A 42 25.31 29.27 29.97
CA GLU A 42 26.00 30.08 28.97
C GLU A 42 27.48 29.71 28.81
N GLU A 43 28.17 29.39 29.91
CA GLU A 43 29.55 28.87 29.90
C GLU A 43 29.60 27.54 29.14
N PHE A 44 28.67 26.63 29.45
CA PHE A 44 28.50 25.36 28.75
C PHE A 44 28.26 25.55 27.25
N LEU A 45 27.34 26.42 26.84
CA LEU A 45 27.06 26.68 25.43
C LEU A 45 28.27 27.26 24.69
N ARG A 46 29.02 28.18 25.32
CA ARG A 46 30.24 28.73 24.76
C ARG A 46 31.34 27.67 24.61
N GLU A 47 31.52 26.81 25.61
CA GLU A 47 32.49 25.71 25.55
C GLU A 47 32.10 24.65 24.50
N MET A 48 30.80 24.52 24.23
CA MET A 48 30.25 23.71 23.14
C MET A 48 30.41 24.33 21.75
N GLY A 49 30.96 25.55 21.63
CA GLY A 49 31.05 26.29 20.37
C GLY A 49 29.70 26.72 19.80
N LEU A 50 28.68 26.86 20.65
CA LEU A 50 27.33 27.27 20.29
C LEU A 50 27.18 28.76 20.58
N GLU A 51 26.55 29.52 19.68
CA GLU A 51 26.28 30.93 19.97
C GLU A 51 25.26 31.06 21.11
N PRO A 52 25.58 31.78 22.18
CA PRO A 52 24.63 32.06 23.24
C PRO A 52 23.62 33.11 22.74
N LEU A 53 22.54 32.66 22.10
CA LEU A 53 21.40 33.51 21.79
C LEU A 53 20.46 33.58 23.01
N ALA A 54 20.94 34.15 24.11
CA ALA A 54 20.08 34.63 25.17
C ALA A 54 19.46 35.97 24.74
N ARG A 55 18.35 35.91 24.00
CA ARG A 55 17.39 37.03 24.07
C ARG A 55 16.66 36.90 25.40
N ALA A 56 17.27 37.47 26.44
CA ALA A 56 16.49 37.84 27.61
C ALA A 56 15.32 38.72 27.12
N GLU A 57 14.10 38.35 27.53
CA GLU A 57 12.84 39.09 27.31
C GLU A 57 12.09 38.85 25.98
N TYR A 58 11.39 37.71 25.86
CA TYR A 58 10.32 37.52 24.87
C TYR A 58 8.95 37.82 25.48
N THR A 59 8.32 38.91 25.08
CA THR A 59 6.91 39.21 25.42
C THR A 59 5.99 38.50 24.42
N LEU A 60 5.20 37.52 24.88
CA LEU A 60 4.13 36.86 24.12
C LEU A 60 2.77 37.29 24.69
N ALA A 61 1.69 37.16 23.91
CA ALA A 61 0.34 37.59 24.30
C ALA A 61 -0.27 36.86 25.52
N GLN A 62 0.39 35.79 25.99
CA GLN A 62 -0.07 34.93 27.10
C GLN A 62 0.84 34.97 28.35
N GLY A 63 1.96 35.70 28.34
CA GLY A 63 2.92 35.72 29.45
C GLY A 63 4.38 35.90 29.02
N ARG A 64 5.33 35.74 29.95
CA ARG A 64 6.77 36.01 29.79
C ARG A 64 7.62 34.78 30.12
N ALA A 65 8.21 34.13 29.11
CA ALA A 65 9.07 32.94 29.31
C ALA A 65 10.41 33.31 29.94
N ASP A 66 10.93 32.48 30.83
CA ASP A 66 12.18 32.78 31.52
C ASP A 66 13.42 32.66 30.63
N ALA A 67 13.62 31.55 29.92
CA ALA A 67 14.74 31.41 28.97
C ALA A 67 14.35 30.60 27.72
N ILE A 68 14.75 31.09 26.54
CA ILE A 68 14.50 30.44 25.23
C ILE A 68 15.83 30.23 24.52
N PHE A 69 16.17 28.97 24.23
CA PHE A 69 17.39 28.55 23.52
C PHE A 69 17.01 27.91 22.18
N ASN A 70 16.77 28.76 21.17
CA ASN A 70 16.31 28.36 19.83
C ASN A 70 15.03 27.49 19.92
N ARG A 71 15.18 26.16 20.00
CA ARG A 71 14.06 25.19 20.06
C ARG A 71 13.78 24.62 21.46
N LEU A 72 14.46 25.06 22.51
CA LEU A 72 14.23 24.66 23.90
C LEU A 72 13.75 25.84 24.76
N VAL A 73 12.68 25.64 25.54
CA VAL A 73 12.21 26.59 26.55
C VAL A 73 12.55 26.06 27.94
N ILE A 74 13.06 26.92 28.82
CA ILE A 74 13.27 26.59 30.23
C ILE A 74 12.42 27.54 31.06
N GLU A 75 11.56 26.97 31.90
CA GLU A 75 10.79 27.71 32.91
C GLU A 75 11.42 27.42 34.28
N TYR A 76 11.85 28.47 34.97
CA TYR A 76 12.46 28.34 36.29
C TYR A 76 11.39 28.49 37.36
N GLU A 77 11.47 27.66 38.39
CA GLU A 77 10.60 27.75 39.55
C GLU A 77 11.45 27.88 40.83
N ARG A 78 10.85 28.43 41.89
CA ARG A 78 11.54 28.49 43.18
C ARG A 78 11.85 27.08 43.69
N PRO A 79 13.06 26.81 44.23
CA PRO A 79 13.38 25.47 44.71
C PRO A 79 12.39 24.89 45.73
N GLY A 80 11.87 23.71 45.42
CA GLY A 80 10.88 22.99 46.22
C GLY A 80 9.44 23.20 45.79
N VAL A 81 9.17 23.97 44.73
CA VAL A 81 7.84 24.12 44.11
C VAL A 81 7.43 22.84 43.38
N LEU A 82 8.33 22.21 42.63
CA LEU A 82 8.02 20.98 41.91
C LEU A 82 8.01 19.78 42.88
N LYS A 83 6.97 18.94 42.78
CA LYS A 83 6.77 17.78 43.68
C LYS A 83 6.80 16.46 42.93
N PRO A 84 7.30 15.35 43.53
CA PRO A 84 7.24 14.00 42.92
C PRO A 84 5.83 13.54 42.56
N LYS A 85 4.84 13.95 43.37
CA LYS A 85 3.41 13.82 43.06
C LYS A 85 2.90 15.20 42.65
N PRO A 86 2.55 15.41 41.37
CA PRO A 86 2.17 16.74 40.88
C PRO A 86 0.98 17.33 41.63
N ASP A 87 1.21 18.47 42.29
CA ASP A 87 0.19 19.30 42.93
C ASP A 87 -0.26 20.44 41.99
N ALA A 88 -1.03 21.40 42.51
CA ALA A 88 -1.51 22.53 41.70
C ALA A 88 -0.37 23.40 41.16
N ALA A 89 0.68 23.62 41.96
CA ALA A 89 1.83 24.43 41.57
C ALA A 89 2.68 23.72 40.50
N THR A 90 2.93 22.40 40.68
CA THR A 90 3.62 21.59 39.68
C THR A 90 2.87 21.58 38.33
N ARG A 91 1.54 21.45 38.35
CA ARG A 91 0.71 21.50 37.13
C ARG A 91 0.72 22.89 36.47
N HIS A 92 0.78 23.95 37.26
CA HIS A 92 0.85 25.32 36.75
C HIS A 92 2.15 25.58 36.00
N ALA A 93 3.31 25.22 36.59
CA ALA A 93 4.62 25.36 35.96
C ALA A 93 4.68 24.61 34.61
N VAL A 94 4.16 23.38 34.58
CA VAL A 94 4.07 22.59 33.35
C VAL A 94 3.14 23.23 32.32
N GLN A 95 2.01 23.81 32.74
CA GLN A 95 1.11 24.50 31.83
C GLN A 95 1.74 25.77 31.23
N GLN A 96 2.50 26.54 32.01
CA GLN A 96 3.25 27.71 31.51
C GLN A 96 4.22 27.32 30.40
N VAL A 97 4.99 26.25 30.60
CA VAL A 97 5.89 25.71 29.57
C VAL A 97 5.12 25.40 28.27
N LYS A 98 3.96 24.74 28.34
CA LYS A 98 3.14 24.41 27.15
C LYS A 98 2.61 25.65 26.42
N ASP A 99 2.21 26.66 27.18
CA ASP A 99 1.68 27.90 26.64
C ASP A 99 2.79 28.66 25.88
N TYR A 100 4.01 28.71 26.44
CA TYR A 100 5.17 29.30 25.76
C TYR A 100 5.54 28.57 24.48
N LEU A 101 5.62 27.24 24.53
CA LEU A 101 5.92 26.43 23.36
C LEU A 101 4.86 26.63 22.26
N SER A 102 3.57 26.72 22.63
CA SER A 102 2.49 27.03 21.69
C SER A 102 2.63 28.42 21.06
N GLY A 103 3.02 29.42 21.86
CA GLY A 103 3.24 30.80 21.39
C GLY A 103 4.41 30.94 20.42
N ILE A 104 5.54 30.26 20.69
CA ILE A 104 6.72 30.22 19.80
C ILE A 104 6.35 29.55 18.47
N ALA A 105 5.68 28.40 18.53
CA ALA A 105 5.24 27.67 17.35
C ALA A 105 4.37 28.53 16.41
N GLN A 106 3.41 29.28 16.96
CA GLN A 106 2.53 30.14 16.18
C GLN A 106 3.25 31.31 15.53
N ARG A 107 4.22 31.92 16.22
CA ARG A 107 4.94 33.13 15.77
C ARG A 107 6.03 32.83 14.74
N GLU A 108 6.80 31.76 14.95
CA GLU A 108 7.92 31.38 14.10
C GLU A 108 7.54 30.37 13.00
N ARG A 109 6.24 30.01 12.93
CA ARG A 109 5.70 28.96 12.03
C ARG A 109 6.43 27.63 12.20
N HIS A 110 6.97 27.37 13.38
CA HIS A 110 7.48 26.06 13.76
C HIS A 110 6.31 25.17 14.16
N ALA A 111 6.39 23.89 13.81
CA ALA A 111 5.45 22.89 14.32
C ALA A 111 5.71 22.72 15.83
N LYS A 112 4.67 22.60 16.67
CA LYS A 112 4.79 22.53 18.14
C LYS A 112 5.65 21.35 18.60
N GLU A 113 5.68 20.30 17.78
CA GLU A 113 6.42 19.05 17.92
C GLU A 113 7.94 19.26 17.89
N ARG A 114 8.39 20.40 17.36
CA ARG A 114 9.81 20.75 17.19
C ARG A 114 10.39 21.55 18.35
N LEU A 115 9.56 21.81 19.36
CA LEU A 115 9.92 22.57 20.54
C LEU A 115 9.85 21.65 21.75
N ALA A 116 10.84 21.79 22.61
CA ALA A 116 10.88 21.08 23.88
C ALA A 116 10.91 22.09 25.03
N GLY A 117 10.39 21.69 26.17
CA GLY A 117 10.33 22.50 27.38
C GLY A 117 10.86 21.75 28.58
N VAL A 118 11.45 22.48 29.53
CA VAL A 118 11.84 21.94 30.82
C VAL A 118 11.37 22.89 31.91
N ALA A 119 10.51 22.41 32.82
CA ALA A 119 10.27 23.09 34.09
C ALA A 119 11.35 22.66 35.09
N PHE A 120 11.99 23.63 35.75
CA PHE A 120 13.17 23.36 36.57
C PHE A 120 13.18 24.19 37.85
N ASP A 121 13.18 23.54 39.01
CA ASP A 121 13.30 24.20 40.32
C ASP A 121 14.61 23.89 41.06
N GLY A 122 15.55 23.24 40.40
CA GLY A 122 16.82 22.83 40.99
C GLY A 122 16.76 21.53 41.79
N ARG A 123 15.59 21.10 42.28
CA ARG A 123 15.39 19.79 42.91
C ARG A 123 14.80 18.77 41.96
N TYR A 124 13.89 19.19 41.10
CA TYR A 124 13.22 18.37 40.10
C TYR A 124 13.26 19.04 38.73
N LEU A 125 13.27 18.21 37.69
CA LEU A 125 13.11 18.56 36.29
C LEU A 125 11.83 17.90 35.77
N ILE A 126 11.05 18.61 34.98
CA ILE A 126 9.92 18.05 34.24
C ILE A 126 10.13 18.35 32.77
N PHE A 127 10.33 17.30 31.98
CA PHE A 127 10.47 17.42 30.53
C PHE A 127 9.09 17.45 29.89
N VAL A 128 8.87 18.46 29.05
CA VAL A 128 7.61 18.69 28.33
C VAL A 128 7.92 18.71 26.85
N ARG A 129 7.16 17.95 26.07
CA ARG A 129 7.25 17.96 24.59
C ARG A 129 5.88 17.78 23.98
N HIS A 130 5.72 18.21 22.72
CA HIS A 130 4.49 17.99 21.96
C HIS A 130 4.65 16.73 21.09
N MET A 131 3.73 15.77 21.17
CA MET A 131 3.66 14.58 20.31
C MET A 131 2.29 14.53 19.63
N GLY A 132 2.25 14.70 18.30
CA GLY A 132 0.97 14.82 17.59
C GLY A 132 0.20 16.06 18.05
N GLU A 133 -1.06 15.92 18.47
CA GLU A 133 -1.82 17.01 19.11
C GLU A 133 -1.81 16.98 20.65
N ARG A 134 -0.97 16.14 21.28
CA ARG A 134 -0.95 15.98 22.74
C ARG A 134 0.38 16.43 23.34
N TRP A 135 0.31 17.07 24.49
CA TRP A 135 1.46 17.32 25.33
C TRP A 135 1.85 16.04 26.09
N VAL A 136 3.14 15.73 26.06
CA VAL A 136 3.73 14.65 26.86
C VAL A 136 4.57 15.29 27.94
N GLU A 137 4.08 15.09 29.16
CA GLU A 137 4.71 15.52 30.40
C GLU A 137 5.36 14.30 31.03
N GLU A 138 6.67 14.34 31.18
CA GLU A 138 7.36 13.28 31.91
C GLU A 138 7.13 13.43 33.42
N PRO A 139 7.11 12.33 34.18
CA PRO A 139 7.03 12.42 35.63
C PRO A 139 8.23 13.23 36.17
N PRO A 140 8.05 14.03 37.24
CA PRO A 140 9.14 14.79 37.84
C PRO A 140 10.32 13.91 38.20
N VAL A 141 11.51 14.24 37.66
CA VAL A 141 12.76 13.53 37.96
C VAL A 141 13.66 14.38 38.84
N GLU A 142 14.30 13.77 39.83
CA GLU A 142 15.22 14.48 40.72
C GLU A 142 16.44 15.00 39.94
N ALA A 143 16.91 16.20 40.27
CA ALA A 143 18.07 16.85 39.67
C ALA A 143 19.39 16.27 40.22
N ASN A 144 19.83 15.16 39.63
CA ASN A 144 21.06 14.45 39.93
C ASN A 144 21.98 14.47 38.68
N PRO A 145 23.25 14.02 38.78
CA PRO A 145 24.16 14.06 37.64
C PRO A 145 23.62 13.38 36.37
N HIS A 146 22.81 12.33 36.50
CA HIS A 146 22.23 11.62 35.35
C HIS A 146 21.11 12.43 34.66
N SER A 147 20.15 12.96 35.42
CA SER A 147 19.07 13.79 34.85
C SER A 147 19.58 15.14 34.34
N LEU A 148 20.60 15.71 34.98
CA LEU A 148 21.27 16.95 34.53
C LEU A 148 22.10 16.73 33.27
N LYS A 149 22.78 15.58 33.14
CA LYS A 149 23.42 15.18 31.88
C LYS A 149 22.40 15.17 30.74
N ARG A 150 21.23 14.57 30.96
CA ARG A 150 20.14 14.54 29.99
C ARG A 150 19.62 15.94 29.64
N PHE A 151 19.42 16.80 30.64
CA PHE A 151 19.01 18.19 30.42
C PHE A 151 20.01 18.97 29.56
N LEU A 152 21.30 18.88 29.88
CA LEU A 152 22.36 19.52 29.10
C LEU A 152 22.47 18.94 27.68
N THR A 153 22.18 17.66 27.47
CA THR A 153 22.06 17.06 26.13
C THR A 153 20.92 17.69 25.33
N TRP A 154 19.75 17.93 25.92
CA TRP A 154 18.63 18.63 25.26
C TRP A 154 19.01 20.05 24.88
N LEU A 155 19.64 20.78 25.82
CA LEU A 155 20.10 22.15 25.60
C LEU A 155 21.10 22.23 24.43
N ALA A 156 22.12 21.37 24.44
CA ALA A 156 23.13 21.34 23.37
C ALA A 156 22.53 20.95 22.00
N GLY A 157 21.56 20.02 21.96
CA GLY A 157 20.97 19.51 20.73
C GLY A 157 19.96 20.44 20.07
N LEU A 158 19.34 21.34 20.83
CA LEU A 158 18.28 22.23 20.35
C LEU A 158 18.76 23.68 20.15
N ALA A 159 19.94 24.03 20.66
CA ALA A 159 20.51 25.38 20.60
C ALA A 159 21.17 25.77 19.26
N SER A 160 21.47 24.86 18.32
CA SER A 160 22.08 25.20 17.01
C SER A 160 21.70 24.27 15.84
N GLY A 161 22.13 24.63 14.62
CA GLY A 161 22.03 23.86 13.37
C GLY A 161 20.62 23.73 12.75
N ILE A 162 20.55 23.34 11.47
CA ILE A 162 19.26 23.09 10.80
C ILE A 162 18.69 21.77 11.33
N ALA A 163 17.46 21.79 11.85
CA ALA A 163 16.78 20.59 12.32
C ALA A 163 16.62 19.55 11.20
N LEU A 164 17.00 18.29 11.46
CA LEU A 164 16.82 17.20 10.50
C LEU A 164 15.36 16.74 10.47
N THR A 165 14.53 17.46 9.71
CA THR A 165 13.08 17.24 9.56
C THR A 165 12.71 17.06 8.10
N SER A 166 11.58 16.40 7.83
CA SER A 166 11.08 16.15 6.48
C SER A 166 10.90 17.44 5.67
N GLU A 167 10.45 18.52 6.29
CA GLU A 167 10.17 19.80 5.61
C GLU A 167 11.46 20.56 5.28
N ASN A 168 12.45 20.53 6.18
CA ASN A 168 13.76 21.13 5.90
C ASN A 168 14.47 20.35 4.79
N LEU A 169 14.44 19.01 4.86
CA LEU A 169 15.00 18.18 3.80
C LEU A 169 14.30 18.43 2.47
N ASN A 170 12.97 18.55 2.45
CA ASN A 170 12.22 18.91 1.25
C ASN A 170 12.64 20.27 0.68
N ARG A 171 12.74 21.28 1.55
CA ARG A 171 13.15 22.63 1.16
C ARG A 171 14.50 22.60 0.46
N ASP A 172 15.46 21.83 0.96
CA ASP A 172 16.85 21.88 0.49
C ASP A 172 17.20 20.83 -0.58
N PHE A 173 16.50 19.69 -0.61
CA PHE A 173 16.81 18.52 -1.45
C PHE A 173 15.68 18.12 -2.42
N SER A 174 14.59 18.88 -2.51
CA SER A 174 13.55 18.61 -3.52
C SER A 174 14.06 18.74 -4.96
N ILE A 175 13.35 18.10 -5.88
CA ILE A 175 13.71 18.03 -7.30
C ILE A 175 13.70 19.39 -8.01
N GLU A 176 12.97 20.37 -7.46
CA GLU A 176 12.83 21.72 -8.01
C GLU A 176 13.99 22.64 -7.62
N GLN A 177 14.83 22.25 -6.65
CA GLN A 177 15.98 23.03 -6.23
C GLN A 177 17.10 22.97 -7.27
N LEU A 178 17.69 24.13 -7.59
CA LEU A 178 18.77 24.24 -8.58
C LEU A 178 19.98 23.34 -8.24
N ARG A 179 20.28 23.18 -6.94
CA ARG A 179 21.32 22.27 -6.46
C ARG A 179 21.01 20.82 -6.85
N THR A 180 19.81 20.34 -6.52
CA THR A 180 19.34 18.99 -6.86
C THR A 180 19.32 18.76 -8.37
N GLN A 181 18.83 19.72 -9.16
CA GLN A 181 18.84 19.64 -10.62
C GLN A 181 20.25 19.48 -11.19
N THR A 182 21.22 20.22 -10.62
CA THR A 182 22.63 20.16 -11.01
C THR A 182 23.23 18.80 -10.68
N ILE A 183 22.91 18.25 -9.51
CA ILE A 183 23.34 16.91 -9.08
C ILE A 183 22.76 15.83 -10.00
N LEU A 184 21.44 15.85 -10.21
CA LEU A 184 20.77 14.88 -11.08
C LEU A 184 21.30 14.95 -12.52
N ARG A 185 21.58 16.15 -13.04
CA ARG A 185 22.16 16.31 -14.38
C ARG A 185 23.57 15.74 -14.47
N GLY A 186 24.43 16.03 -13.48
CA GLY A 186 25.80 15.51 -13.44
C GLY A 186 25.82 13.97 -13.39
N LEU A 187 24.98 13.38 -12.54
CA LEU A 187 24.81 11.92 -12.49
C LEU A 187 24.24 11.36 -13.80
N TYR A 188 23.21 11.99 -14.38
CA TYR A 188 22.62 11.51 -15.63
C TYR A 188 23.63 11.46 -16.78
N GLN A 189 24.44 12.51 -16.95
CA GLN A 189 25.49 12.55 -17.97
C GLN A 189 26.59 11.50 -17.73
N ALA A 190 27.00 11.31 -16.47
CA ALA A 190 27.97 10.29 -16.10
C ALA A 190 27.44 8.88 -16.40
N LEU A 191 26.16 8.61 -16.12
CA LEU A 191 25.52 7.35 -16.42
C LEU A 191 25.48 7.09 -17.93
N GLU A 192 25.07 8.06 -18.76
CA GLU A 192 25.00 7.88 -20.21
C GLU A 192 26.36 7.51 -20.80
N LYS A 193 27.43 8.18 -20.35
CA LYS A 193 28.79 7.86 -20.77
C LYS A 193 29.19 6.44 -20.33
N ALA A 194 28.90 6.08 -19.07
CA ALA A 194 29.28 4.78 -18.53
C ALA A 194 28.49 3.61 -19.14
N LEU A 195 27.24 3.83 -19.59
CA LEU A 195 26.44 2.81 -20.27
C LEU A 195 26.87 2.53 -21.72
N ALA A 196 27.64 3.45 -22.32
CA ALA A 196 28.20 3.26 -23.67
C ALA A 196 29.35 2.23 -23.69
N GLU A 197 29.97 1.98 -22.54
CA GLU A 197 31.06 1.02 -22.36
C GLU A 197 30.54 -0.29 -21.75
N GLU A 198 31.21 -1.41 -22.04
CA GLU A 198 30.98 -2.63 -21.25
C GLU A 198 31.76 -2.54 -19.94
N GLY A 199 31.09 -2.68 -18.81
CA GLY A 199 31.70 -2.55 -17.49
C GLY A 199 30.71 -2.68 -16.33
N LEU A 200 31.20 -2.44 -15.11
CA LEU A 200 30.43 -2.62 -13.87
C LEU A 200 29.13 -1.82 -13.86
N VAL A 201 29.19 -0.54 -14.24
CA VAL A 201 28.04 0.38 -14.20
C VAL A 201 26.87 -0.17 -15.03
N ARG A 202 27.16 -0.71 -16.22
CA ARG A 202 26.14 -1.33 -17.08
C ARG A 202 25.53 -2.57 -16.42
N GLN A 203 26.34 -3.43 -15.80
CA GLN A 203 25.82 -4.61 -15.10
C GLN A 203 24.99 -4.26 -13.87
N LEU A 204 25.37 -3.22 -13.10
CA LEU A 204 24.60 -2.73 -11.97
C LEU A 204 23.26 -2.14 -12.43
N PHE A 205 23.25 -1.35 -13.51
CA PHE A 205 22.03 -0.82 -14.11
C PHE A 205 21.10 -1.94 -14.59
N GLU A 206 21.62 -2.94 -15.28
CA GLU A 206 20.85 -4.09 -15.77
C GLU A 206 20.29 -4.95 -14.62
N GLN A 207 21.08 -5.17 -13.55
CA GLN A 207 20.58 -5.89 -12.38
C GLN A 207 19.51 -5.10 -11.62
N TRP A 208 19.67 -3.77 -11.49
CA TRP A 208 18.62 -2.90 -10.97
C TRP A 208 17.35 -3.00 -11.83
N ARG A 209 17.50 -2.98 -13.17
CA ARG A 209 16.39 -3.10 -14.12
C ARG A 209 15.63 -4.41 -13.95
N ILE A 210 16.31 -5.53 -13.68
CA ILE A 210 15.66 -6.81 -13.37
C ILE A 210 14.74 -6.65 -12.16
N PHE A 211 15.26 -6.20 -11.01
CA PHE A 211 14.46 -6.02 -9.78
C PHE A 211 13.33 -5.00 -9.96
N PHE A 212 13.61 -3.87 -10.62
CA PHE A 212 12.60 -2.85 -10.87
C PHE A 212 11.51 -3.35 -11.83
N SER A 213 11.87 -4.21 -12.78
CA SER A 213 10.90 -4.83 -13.70
C SER A 213 9.99 -5.80 -13.01
N GLU A 214 10.46 -6.55 -12.03
CA GLU A 214 9.62 -7.50 -11.30
C GLU A 214 8.61 -6.78 -10.39
N ALA A 215 8.89 -5.54 -10.00
CA ALA A 215 8.01 -4.71 -9.18
C ALA A 215 6.99 -3.86 -9.96
N ILE A 216 7.23 -3.53 -11.25
CA ILE A 216 6.46 -2.51 -11.99
C ILE A 216 6.21 -2.92 -13.46
N ASP A 217 5.00 -2.66 -14.00
CA ASP A 217 4.70 -2.85 -15.43
C ASP A 217 5.29 -1.72 -16.29
N TYR A 218 6.51 -1.94 -16.78
CA TYR A 218 7.20 -1.00 -17.66
C TYR A 218 6.39 -0.52 -18.87
N SER A 219 5.67 -1.43 -19.53
CA SER A 219 4.98 -1.14 -20.79
C SER A 219 3.76 -0.25 -20.58
N GLU A 220 3.11 -0.40 -19.43
CA GLU A 220 1.94 0.38 -19.04
C GLU A 220 2.30 1.67 -18.30
N THR A 221 3.41 1.68 -17.56
CA THR A 221 3.86 2.79 -16.71
C THR A 221 4.63 3.85 -17.50
N PHE A 222 5.47 3.45 -18.46
CA PHE A 222 6.32 4.36 -19.23
C PHE A 222 5.92 4.47 -20.71
N GLY A 223 4.86 3.77 -21.13
CA GLY A 223 4.35 3.76 -22.51
C GLY A 223 3.16 4.69 -22.78
N GLY A 224 3.00 5.08 -24.05
CA GLY A 224 1.79 5.73 -24.57
C GLY A 224 1.44 7.06 -23.89
N ARG A 225 0.18 7.24 -23.47
CA ARG A 225 -0.34 8.49 -22.89
C ARG A 225 0.22 8.83 -21.49
N LYS A 226 0.82 7.86 -20.78
CA LYS A 226 1.39 8.08 -19.42
C LYS A 226 2.81 8.66 -19.43
N LEU A 227 3.49 8.66 -20.57
CA LEU A 227 4.83 9.24 -20.71
C LEU A 227 4.83 10.78 -20.65
N GLU A 228 3.74 11.43 -21.07
CA GLU A 228 3.68 12.91 -21.14
C GLU A 228 3.71 13.60 -19.75
N PRO A 229 2.93 13.16 -18.75
CA PRO A 229 3.09 13.65 -17.37
C PRO A 229 4.50 13.45 -16.82
N LEU A 230 5.13 12.31 -17.14
CA LEU A 230 6.50 12.01 -16.73
C LEU A 230 7.50 12.99 -17.37
N LYS A 231 7.39 13.23 -18.69
CA LYS A 231 8.21 14.24 -19.39
C LYS A 231 8.11 15.61 -18.73
N LYS A 232 6.89 16.03 -18.36
CA LYS A 232 6.67 17.31 -17.68
C LYS A 232 7.33 17.36 -16.30
N TRP A 233 7.29 16.27 -15.55
CA TRP A 233 7.93 16.20 -14.24
C TRP A 233 9.46 16.14 -14.33
N VAL A 234 10.04 15.35 -15.24
CA VAL A 234 11.50 15.29 -15.44
C VAL A 234 12.08 16.64 -15.87
N ARG A 235 11.31 17.47 -16.61
CA ARG A 235 11.70 18.86 -16.90
C ARG A 235 11.90 19.70 -15.64
N LYS A 236 11.16 19.43 -14.56
CA LYS A 236 11.38 20.09 -13.26
C LYS A 236 12.71 19.70 -12.62
N ALA A 237 13.25 18.55 -12.97
CA ALA A 237 14.61 18.13 -12.59
C ALA A 237 15.69 18.76 -13.48
N GLY A 238 15.33 19.61 -14.44
CA GLY A 238 16.26 20.22 -15.38
C GLY A 238 16.80 19.26 -16.45
N LEU A 239 16.06 18.18 -16.74
CA LEU A 239 16.39 17.14 -17.72
C LEU A 239 15.24 16.95 -18.73
N HIS A 240 15.55 16.39 -19.90
CA HIS A 240 14.58 16.09 -20.95
C HIS A 240 14.67 14.61 -21.33
N ILE A 241 13.52 13.94 -21.38
CA ILE A 241 13.39 12.56 -21.84
C ILE A 241 12.37 12.47 -22.98
N GLN A 242 12.58 11.52 -23.89
CA GLN A 242 11.78 11.26 -25.08
C GLN A 242 11.33 9.80 -25.15
N THR A 243 12.14 8.86 -24.69
CA THR A 243 11.85 7.42 -24.75
C THR A 243 11.66 6.78 -23.36
N PRO A 244 11.03 5.60 -23.28
CA PRO A 244 10.96 4.82 -22.05
C PRO A 244 12.34 4.50 -21.46
N GLU A 245 13.33 4.16 -22.28
CA GLU A 245 14.70 3.82 -21.85
C GLU A 245 15.39 5.00 -21.15
N GLU A 246 15.18 6.22 -21.66
CA GLU A 246 15.65 7.45 -21.01
C GLU A 246 14.94 7.69 -19.67
N ALA A 247 13.66 7.31 -19.56
CA ALA A 247 12.96 7.33 -18.28
C ALA A 247 13.61 6.35 -17.27
N GLU A 248 13.98 5.13 -17.70
CA GLU A 248 14.64 4.16 -16.81
C GLU A 248 15.95 4.69 -16.24
N ARG A 249 16.78 5.29 -17.12
CA ARG A 249 18.04 5.94 -16.72
C ARG A 249 17.78 7.04 -15.71
N PHE A 250 16.75 7.85 -15.93
CA PHE A 250 16.38 8.90 -15.00
C PHE A 250 15.94 8.34 -13.63
N PHE A 251 15.12 7.30 -13.59
CA PHE A 251 14.74 6.64 -12.33
C PHE A 251 15.95 6.04 -11.61
N PHE A 252 16.87 5.41 -12.34
CA PHE A 252 18.10 4.88 -11.74
C PHE A 252 18.94 6.00 -11.11
N VAL A 253 19.09 7.15 -11.79
CA VAL A 253 19.78 8.33 -11.25
C VAL A 253 19.04 8.92 -10.04
N LEU A 254 17.72 9.01 -10.09
CA LEU A 254 16.91 9.53 -8.99
C LEU A 254 16.99 8.62 -7.75
N HIS A 255 16.93 7.30 -7.94
CA HIS A 255 17.14 6.33 -6.86
C HIS A 255 18.57 6.38 -6.33
N THR A 256 19.55 6.60 -7.20
CA THR A 256 20.96 6.80 -6.79
C THR A 256 21.08 8.03 -5.89
N TYR A 257 20.47 9.15 -6.30
CA TYR A 257 20.45 10.38 -5.51
C TYR A 257 19.77 10.19 -4.14
N PHE A 258 18.59 9.57 -4.11
CA PHE A 258 17.89 9.29 -2.85
C PHE A 258 18.68 8.32 -1.97
N ALA A 259 19.24 7.24 -2.54
CA ALA A 259 20.06 6.28 -1.81
C ALA A 259 21.27 6.98 -1.18
N LEU A 260 22.01 7.78 -1.96
CA LEU A 260 23.14 8.55 -1.45
C LEU A 260 22.74 9.48 -0.30
N LEU A 261 21.64 10.23 -0.46
CA LEU A 261 21.11 11.10 0.58
C LEU A 261 20.75 10.30 1.83
N ALA A 262 20.07 9.16 1.70
CA ALA A 262 19.71 8.30 2.81
C ALA A 262 20.94 7.74 3.54
N LYS A 263 21.98 7.33 2.81
CA LYS A 263 23.25 6.83 3.37
C LYS A 263 24.00 7.91 4.15
N LEU A 264 24.09 9.12 3.59
CA LEU A 264 24.75 10.24 4.25
C LEU A 264 23.98 10.71 5.49
N LEU A 265 22.65 10.72 5.43
CA LEU A 265 21.80 11.00 6.60
C LEU A 265 21.98 9.94 7.69
N ALA A 266 22.03 8.66 7.32
CA ALA A 266 22.30 7.57 8.26
C ALA A 266 23.69 7.73 8.90
N TRP A 267 24.72 8.04 8.10
CA TRP A 267 26.06 8.29 8.60
C TRP A 267 26.12 9.50 9.55
N LEU A 268 25.46 10.60 9.19
CA LEU A 268 25.34 11.79 10.02
C LEU A 268 24.65 11.47 11.35
N ALA A 269 23.54 10.72 11.31
CA ALA A 269 22.79 10.32 12.51
C ALA A 269 23.62 9.44 13.45
N LEU A 270 24.24 8.39 12.90
CA LEU A 270 24.94 7.36 13.69
C LEU A 270 26.28 7.84 14.24
N SER A 271 26.95 8.72 13.51
CA SER A 271 28.25 9.25 13.93
C SER A 271 28.20 10.09 15.19
N ARG A 272 27.05 10.74 15.47
CA ARG A 272 26.85 11.49 16.72
C ARG A 272 26.52 10.57 17.89
N HIS A 273 25.71 9.54 17.68
CA HIS A 273 25.35 8.55 18.72
C HIS A 273 26.54 7.72 19.21
N MET A 274 27.56 7.55 18.37
CA MET A 274 28.76 6.76 18.64
C MET A 274 30.00 7.64 18.87
N GLY A 275 29.77 8.94 19.10
CA GLY A 275 30.70 10.07 19.00
C GLY A 275 31.84 10.18 20.01
N VAL A 276 32.17 9.12 20.76
CA VAL A 276 33.40 9.06 21.59
C VAL A 276 34.42 8.05 21.03
N ARG A 277 34.03 7.16 20.11
CA ARG A 277 34.93 6.13 19.54
C ARG A 277 35.19 6.25 18.04
N LEU A 278 34.37 7.04 17.33
CA LEU A 278 34.36 7.11 15.86
C LEU A 278 35.32 8.15 15.26
N GLY A 279 35.51 9.27 15.96
CA GLY A 279 35.77 10.55 15.28
C GLY A 279 34.55 10.93 14.43
N ALA A 280 33.77 11.93 14.85
CA ALA A 280 32.63 12.38 14.05
C ALA A 280 33.11 12.71 12.61
N PRO A 281 32.38 12.31 11.55
CA PRO A 281 32.71 12.71 10.19
C PRO A 281 32.59 14.22 10.15
N VAL A 282 33.72 14.87 9.99
CA VAL A 282 33.77 16.29 9.70
C VAL A 282 33.39 16.38 8.23
N PHE A 283 32.10 16.48 7.91
CA PHE A 283 31.63 16.60 6.52
C PHE A 283 32.27 17.81 5.85
N SER A 284 32.55 18.89 6.59
CA SER A 284 33.44 19.98 6.18
C SER A 284 34.85 19.52 5.75
N ALA A 285 35.47 18.53 6.42
CA ALA A 285 36.76 17.97 6.01
C ALA A 285 36.63 17.01 4.82
N LEU A 286 35.48 16.36 4.65
CA LEU A 286 35.17 15.55 3.47
C LEU A 286 34.97 16.45 2.24
N ALA A 287 34.23 17.55 2.40
CA ALA A 287 33.98 18.56 1.37
C ALA A 287 35.24 19.38 1.01
N ALA A 288 36.20 19.52 1.92
CA ALA A 288 37.47 20.19 1.68
C ALA A 288 38.59 19.28 1.15
N ALA A 289 38.40 17.96 1.13
CA ALA A 289 39.40 17.00 0.64
C ALA A 289 39.64 17.16 -0.88
N ASP A 290 40.81 16.77 -1.41
CA ASP A 290 41.01 16.68 -2.86
C ASP A 290 40.10 15.61 -3.51
N GLY A 291 39.95 15.63 -4.83
CA GLY A 291 39.00 14.78 -5.54
C GLY A 291 39.24 13.28 -5.36
N GLU A 292 40.50 12.84 -5.35
CA GLU A 292 40.88 11.44 -5.16
C GLU A 292 40.56 10.98 -3.73
N THR A 293 40.90 11.81 -2.73
CA THR A 293 40.57 11.54 -1.33
C THR A 293 39.06 11.49 -1.09
N LEU A 294 38.29 12.40 -1.71
CA LEU A 294 36.82 12.39 -1.63
C LEU A 294 36.22 11.11 -2.20
N GLN A 295 36.64 10.72 -3.41
CA GLN A 295 36.19 9.49 -4.06
C GLN A 295 36.51 8.26 -3.19
N LYS A 296 37.73 8.18 -2.63
CA LYS A 296 38.15 7.09 -1.76
C LYS A 296 37.29 6.99 -0.49
N ARG A 297 37.05 8.11 0.20
CA ARG A 297 36.24 8.14 1.43
C ARG A 297 34.77 7.79 1.17
N LEU A 298 34.20 8.25 0.06
CA LEU A 298 32.88 7.82 -0.37
C LEU A 298 32.85 6.32 -0.72
N GLY A 299 33.90 5.78 -1.33
CA GLY A 299 34.06 4.33 -1.51
C GLY A 299 34.11 3.53 -0.21
N GLU A 300 34.77 4.04 0.82
CA GLU A 300 34.78 3.43 2.16
C GLU A 300 33.38 3.47 2.81
N MET A 301 32.61 4.54 2.61
CA MET A 301 31.22 4.63 3.04
C MET A 301 30.31 3.66 2.26
N GLU A 302 30.37 3.66 0.93
CA GLU A 302 29.55 2.83 0.04
C GLU A 302 29.81 1.35 0.22
N SER A 303 31.05 0.96 0.51
CA SER A 303 31.37 -0.43 0.86
C SER A 303 30.92 -0.81 2.26
N GLY A 304 30.37 0.11 3.05
CA GLY A 304 29.99 -0.09 4.44
C GLY A 304 31.20 -0.28 5.36
N GLY A 305 32.40 0.07 4.91
CA GLY A 305 33.64 -0.09 5.69
C GLY A 305 33.58 0.65 7.02
N ILE A 306 33.02 1.87 7.00
CA ILE A 306 32.80 2.68 8.20
C ILE A 306 31.93 1.92 9.20
N PHE A 307 30.78 1.39 8.79
CA PHE A 307 29.84 0.70 9.68
C PHE A 307 30.34 -0.66 10.16
N ARG A 308 31.07 -1.40 9.30
CA ARG A 308 31.68 -2.68 9.64
C ARG A 308 32.72 -2.55 10.75
N GLN A 309 33.49 -1.47 10.78
CA GLN A 309 34.41 -1.18 11.90
C GLN A 309 33.70 -1.04 13.25
N TYR A 310 32.40 -0.73 13.26
CA TYR A 310 31.57 -0.65 14.47
C TYR A 310 30.78 -1.92 14.75
N GLY A 311 30.98 -2.97 13.94
CA GLY A 311 30.25 -4.22 14.04
C GLY A 311 28.83 -4.13 13.49
N ILE A 312 28.58 -3.29 12.48
CA ILE A 312 27.31 -3.30 11.71
C ILE A 312 27.63 -3.79 10.30
N LEU A 313 27.21 -5.02 9.99
CA LEU A 313 27.74 -5.73 8.81
C LEU A 313 27.07 -5.33 7.49
N ASN A 314 25.76 -5.06 7.51
CA ASN A 314 24.95 -5.02 6.28
C ASN A 314 24.14 -3.72 6.06
N LEU A 315 24.47 -2.62 6.75
CA LEU A 315 23.70 -1.36 6.60
C LEU A 315 23.86 -0.76 5.20
N LEU A 316 25.11 -0.49 4.80
CA LEU A 316 25.48 0.07 3.50
C LEU A 316 26.29 -0.95 2.70
N GLU A 317 25.69 -2.10 2.42
CA GLU A 317 26.35 -3.08 1.55
C GLU A 317 26.41 -2.49 0.15
N GLY A 318 27.62 -2.24 -0.38
CA GLY A 318 27.87 -1.72 -1.73
C GLY A 318 26.83 -2.19 -2.73
N ASP A 319 25.92 -1.29 -3.07
CA ASP A 319 24.67 -1.56 -3.77
C ASP A 319 24.77 -1.10 -5.22
N PHE A 320 23.67 -1.29 -5.96
CA PHE A 320 23.54 -0.79 -7.34
C PHE A 320 23.83 0.70 -7.47
N PHE A 321 23.65 1.47 -6.40
CA PHE A 321 23.68 2.92 -6.38
C PHE A 321 25.08 3.50 -6.08
N ALA A 322 26.08 2.66 -5.84
CA ALA A 322 27.48 3.09 -5.73
C ALA A 322 28.18 3.32 -7.08
N TRP A 323 27.48 3.14 -8.20
CA TRP A 323 28.04 3.17 -9.56
C TRP A 323 28.74 4.49 -9.93
N TYR A 324 28.35 5.62 -9.31
CA TYR A 324 28.95 6.93 -9.55
C TYR A 324 30.44 6.98 -9.19
N LEU A 325 30.92 6.10 -8.30
CA LEU A 325 32.34 5.96 -7.98
C LEU A 325 33.15 5.41 -9.15
N HIS A 326 32.52 4.61 -10.01
CA HIS A 326 33.14 4.04 -11.20
C HIS A 326 32.95 4.91 -12.44
N ALA A 327 32.03 5.88 -12.38
CA ALA A 327 31.78 6.89 -13.40
C ALA A 327 32.20 8.30 -12.94
N TRP A 328 33.28 8.39 -12.17
CA TRP A 328 33.73 9.63 -11.55
C TRP A 328 34.12 10.69 -12.59
N SER A 329 33.63 11.92 -12.40
CA SER A 329 33.94 13.07 -13.26
C SER A 329 33.96 14.36 -12.44
N SER A 330 34.48 15.44 -13.03
CA SER A 330 34.52 16.76 -12.36
C SER A 330 33.12 17.28 -12.02
N GLU A 331 32.12 16.92 -12.82
CA GLU A 331 30.70 17.24 -12.63
C GLU A 331 30.10 16.44 -11.47
N VAL A 332 30.37 15.13 -11.42
CA VAL A 332 29.94 14.26 -10.30
C VAL A 332 30.58 14.74 -9.00
N GLU A 333 31.87 15.02 -9.01
CA GLU A 333 32.58 15.52 -7.83
C GLU A 333 31.96 16.82 -7.30
N ARG A 334 31.76 17.81 -8.17
CA ARG A 334 31.15 19.11 -7.79
C ARG A 334 29.74 18.93 -7.24
N ALA A 335 28.95 18.04 -7.85
CA ALA A 335 27.60 17.70 -7.39
C ALA A 335 27.61 17.09 -5.98
N LEU A 336 28.50 16.12 -5.73
CA LEU A 336 28.61 15.45 -4.43
C LEU A 336 29.08 16.40 -3.33
N ARG A 337 30.05 17.28 -3.62
CA ARG A 337 30.51 18.31 -2.68
C ARG A 337 29.37 19.24 -2.26
N ALA A 338 28.60 19.75 -3.21
CA ALA A 338 27.46 20.62 -2.91
C ALA A 338 26.40 19.94 -2.04
N LEU A 339 26.20 18.62 -2.19
CA LEU A 339 25.29 17.85 -1.34
C LEU A 339 25.84 17.70 0.08
N ILE A 340 27.12 17.32 0.23
CA ILE A 340 27.78 17.12 1.52
C ILE A 340 27.87 18.44 2.31
N GLU A 341 28.25 19.54 1.66
CA GLU A 341 28.29 20.88 2.27
C GLU A 341 26.94 21.28 2.84
N ARG A 342 25.84 20.96 2.14
CA ARG A 342 24.50 21.27 2.66
C ARG A 342 24.14 20.43 3.88
N LEU A 343 24.51 19.16 3.87
CA LEU A 343 24.24 18.24 4.96
C LEU A 343 25.06 18.57 6.21
N ASP A 344 26.25 19.15 6.07
CA ASP A 344 27.09 19.60 7.20
C ASP A 344 26.39 20.69 8.06
N GLU A 345 25.48 21.48 7.46
CA GLU A 345 24.70 22.49 8.18
C GLU A 345 23.58 21.90 9.08
N TYR A 346 23.26 20.61 8.92
CA TYR A 346 22.19 19.96 9.67
C TYR A 346 22.65 19.42 11.03
N ASP A 347 21.77 19.54 12.02
CA ASP A 347 21.95 18.96 13.35
C ASP A 347 21.18 17.64 13.48
N PRO A 348 21.86 16.47 13.46
CA PRO A 348 21.22 15.15 13.66
C PRO A 348 20.73 14.86 15.08
N THR A 349 21.03 15.70 16.08
CA THR A 349 20.57 15.47 17.48
C THR A 349 19.04 15.47 17.56
N THR A 350 18.36 16.10 16.60
CA THR A 350 16.90 16.03 16.48
C THR A 350 16.37 14.62 16.27
N LEU A 351 17.09 13.77 15.55
CA LEU A 351 16.67 12.39 15.29
C LEU A 351 16.67 11.54 16.56
N SER A 352 17.66 11.78 17.43
CA SER A 352 17.81 11.14 18.74
C SER A 352 16.75 11.61 19.73
N LEU A 353 16.42 12.90 19.71
CA LEU A 353 15.47 13.52 20.63
C LEU A 353 14.01 13.24 20.24
N PHE A 354 13.74 13.08 18.93
CA PHE A 354 12.40 12.82 18.38
C PHE A 354 12.43 11.58 17.45
N PRO A 355 12.51 10.35 18.00
CA PRO A 355 12.57 9.12 17.20
C PRO A 355 11.34 8.91 16.29
N GLU A 356 10.21 9.53 16.62
CA GLU A 356 8.94 9.39 15.89
C GLU A 356 8.92 10.21 14.59
N GLU A 357 9.51 11.42 14.58
CA GLU A 357 9.72 12.22 13.35
C GLU A 357 10.70 11.53 12.39
N THR A 358 11.63 10.75 12.94
CA THR A 358 12.66 10.02 12.16
C THR A 358 12.02 8.95 11.27
N ARG A 359 10.93 8.30 11.72
CA ARG A 359 10.24 7.23 10.99
C ARG A 359 9.65 7.70 9.66
N ASP A 360 9.14 8.93 9.67
CA ASP A 360 8.51 9.56 8.50
C ASP A 360 9.50 10.34 7.63
N LEU A 361 10.72 10.58 8.10
CA LEU A 361 11.73 11.39 7.40
C LEU A 361 11.98 10.92 5.97
N PHE A 362 12.36 9.65 5.81
CA PHE A 362 12.70 9.08 4.51
C PHE A 362 11.48 8.84 3.62
N LYS A 363 10.34 8.49 4.23
CA LYS A 363 9.05 8.30 3.55
C LYS A 363 8.57 9.60 2.92
N LYS A 364 8.58 10.69 3.70
CA LYS A 364 8.24 12.03 3.22
C LYS A 364 9.27 12.53 2.21
N LEU A 365 10.57 12.34 2.45
CA LEU A 365 11.63 12.67 1.49
C LEU A 365 11.39 11.99 0.12
N TYR A 366 11.07 10.70 0.11
CA TYR A 366 10.75 9.98 -1.12
C TYR A 366 9.47 10.52 -1.79
N HIS A 367 8.43 10.84 -1.00
CA HIS A 367 7.20 11.48 -1.50
C HIS A 367 7.44 12.85 -2.15
N TYR A 368 8.42 13.59 -1.67
CA TYR A 368 8.79 14.90 -2.22
C TYR A 368 9.59 14.78 -3.51
N LEU A 369 10.47 13.77 -3.60
CA LEU A 369 11.18 13.50 -4.84
C LEU A 369 10.23 12.96 -5.91
N LEU A 370 9.41 11.95 -5.59
CA LEU A 370 8.44 11.35 -6.51
C LEU A 370 7.01 11.82 -6.21
N PRO A 371 6.44 12.71 -7.04
CA PRO A 371 5.08 13.20 -6.84
C PRO A 371 4.06 12.09 -7.02
N ARG A 372 2.87 12.31 -6.43
CA ARG A 372 1.80 11.32 -6.34
C ARG A 372 1.40 10.70 -7.68
N GLU A 373 1.31 11.50 -8.75
CA GLU A 373 0.96 11.00 -10.09
C GLU A 373 1.94 9.95 -10.59
N ILE A 374 3.24 10.15 -10.30
CA ILE A 374 4.30 9.23 -10.70
C ILE A 374 4.29 7.99 -9.81
N ARG A 375 4.16 8.14 -8.48
CA ARG A 375 4.04 7.00 -7.56
C ARG A 375 2.82 6.13 -7.86
N HIS A 376 1.70 6.74 -8.25
CA HIS A 376 0.51 6.01 -8.71
C HIS A 376 0.82 5.15 -9.93
N ASN A 377 1.56 5.69 -10.91
CA ASN A 377 1.96 4.95 -12.11
C ASN A 377 2.96 3.83 -11.78
N LEU A 378 3.78 3.98 -10.73
CA LEU A 378 4.71 2.97 -10.24
C LEU A 378 4.02 1.92 -9.35
N GLY A 379 2.77 2.15 -8.92
CA GLY A 379 2.06 1.27 -7.98
C GLY A 379 2.57 1.34 -6.54
N GLU A 380 3.39 2.34 -6.20
CA GLU A 380 4.04 2.47 -4.89
C GLU A 380 3.18 3.29 -3.92
N TYR A 381 2.55 2.59 -2.96
CA TYR A 381 1.80 3.21 -1.87
C TYR A 381 2.38 2.77 -0.53
N TYR A 382 2.82 3.75 0.26
CA TYR A 382 3.16 3.47 1.65
C TYR A 382 1.88 3.22 2.45
N THR A 383 2.01 2.47 3.54
CA THR A 383 0.94 2.24 4.51
C THR A 383 0.89 3.38 5.55
N PRO A 384 -0.27 4.01 5.81
CA PRO A 384 -0.42 4.94 6.92
C PRO A 384 -0.12 4.26 8.25
N ASP A 385 0.55 4.95 9.16
CA ASP A 385 1.02 4.37 10.42
C ASP A 385 -0.16 3.96 11.31
N TRP A 386 -1.24 4.74 11.34
CA TRP A 386 -2.47 4.37 12.07
C TRP A 386 -3.11 3.09 11.52
N LEU A 387 -3.03 2.84 10.21
CA LEU A 387 -3.59 1.65 9.57
C LEU A 387 -2.75 0.42 9.90
N ALA A 388 -1.42 0.57 9.83
CA ALA A 388 -0.48 -0.47 10.23
C ALA A 388 -0.64 -0.80 11.72
N TRP A 389 -0.75 0.21 12.58
CA TRP A 389 -0.98 0.03 14.02
C TRP A 389 -2.31 -0.66 14.32
N ARG A 390 -3.39 -0.27 13.63
CA ARG A 390 -4.70 -0.95 13.74
C ARG A 390 -4.59 -2.44 13.43
N LEU A 391 -3.89 -2.80 12.36
CA LEU A 391 -3.71 -4.18 11.96
C LEU A 391 -2.87 -4.98 12.97
N LEU A 392 -1.79 -4.39 13.51
CA LEU A 392 -0.99 -5.02 14.57
C LEU A 392 -1.82 -5.31 15.82
N VAL A 393 -2.64 -4.35 16.26
CA VAL A 393 -3.58 -4.52 17.39
C VAL A 393 -4.59 -5.64 17.12
N GLN A 394 -5.09 -5.77 15.89
CA GLN A 394 -6.01 -6.86 15.54
C GLN A 394 -5.35 -8.22 15.49
N LEU A 395 -4.08 -8.27 15.07
CA LEU A 395 -3.30 -9.50 15.02
C LEU A 395 -3.09 -10.07 16.44
N ASP A 396 -2.74 -9.18 17.38
CA ASP A 396 -2.46 -9.52 18.77
C ASP A 396 -2.70 -8.34 19.73
N ASN A 397 -3.94 -8.19 20.17
CA ASN A 397 -4.35 -7.12 21.08
C ASN A 397 -3.56 -7.12 22.40
N THR A 398 -3.17 -8.30 22.88
CA THR A 398 -2.43 -8.42 24.15
C THR A 398 -1.03 -7.80 24.02
N PHE A 399 -0.35 -8.06 22.91
CA PHE A 399 1.00 -7.56 22.67
C PHE A 399 1.01 -6.06 22.38
N PHE A 400 0.11 -5.58 21.51
CA PHE A 400 0.16 -4.20 21.00
C PHE A 400 -0.67 -3.18 21.80
N ALA A 401 -1.76 -3.59 22.44
CA ALA A 401 -2.64 -2.68 23.20
C ALA A 401 -2.69 -2.96 24.72
N GLY A 402 -2.06 -4.04 25.19
CA GLY A 402 -2.02 -4.36 26.63
C GLY A 402 -1.13 -3.40 27.44
N THR A 403 -1.45 -3.17 28.71
CA THR A 403 -0.59 -2.43 29.64
C THR A 403 -0.08 -3.39 30.70
N PRO A 404 1.17 -3.90 30.60
CA PRO A 404 1.66 -4.91 31.52
C PRO A 404 2.04 -4.34 32.89
N SER A 405 1.98 -5.22 33.89
CA SER A 405 2.70 -5.05 35.15
C SER A 405 4.17 -5.42 34.97
N PRO A 406 5.12 -4.84 35.73
CA PRO A 406 6.54 -5.21 35.66
C PRO A 406 6.83 -6.72 35.86
N ASN A 407 5.92 -7.47 36.49
CA ASN A 407 6.07 -8.90 36.77
C ASN A 407 5.31 -9.81 35.77
N ASP A 408 4.85 -9.29 34.63
CA ASP A 408 4.15 -10.11 33.62
C ASP A 408 5.12 -11.01 32.83
N GLU A 409 5.49 -12.14 33.44
CA GLU A 409 6.43 -13.10 32.85
C GLU A 409 5.93 -13.70 31.53
N LYS A 410 4.60 -13.84 31.36
CA LYS A 410 4.03 -14.36 30.10
C LYS A 410 4.27 -13.38 28.97
N LEU A 411 4.03 -12.09 29.18
CA LEU A 411 4.29 -11.08 28.17
C LEU A 411 5.79 -10.89 27.94
N ARG A 412 6.63 -11.01 28.98
CA ARG A 412 8.08 -10.98 28.85
C ARG A 412 8.62 -12.11 27.97
N GLN A 413 8.20 -13.34 28.20
CA GLN A 413 8.56 -14.47 27.34
C GLN A 413 8.09 -14.23 25.91
N LYS A 414 6.85 -13.76 25.75
CA LYS A 414 6.29 -13.43 24.43
C LYS A 414 7.12 -12.37 23.71
N LEU A 415 7.53 -11.30 24.39
CA LEU A 415 8.41 -10.24 23.88
C LEU A 415 9.73 -10.81 23.35
N LEU A 416 10.35 -11.73 24.07
CA LEU A 416 11.66 -12.29 23.72
C LEU A 416 11.60 -13.38 22.64
N SER A 417 10.45 -14.06 22.44
CA SER A 417 10.36 -15.23 21.55
C SER A 417 9.52 -15.03 20.29
N THR A 418 8.63 -14.05 20.25
CA THR A 418 7.66 -13.89 19.16
C THR A 418 8.33 -13.35 17.91
N ARG A 419 8.23 -14.08 16.80
CA ARG A 419 8.82 -13.68 15.51
C ARG A 419 7.79 -13.03 14.59
N PHE A 420 8.16 -11.86 14.06
CA PHE A 420 7.40 -11.04 13.12
C PHE A 420 8.11 -11.00 11.76
N LEU A 421 7.34 -11.14 10.69
CA LEU A 421 7.81 -10.93 9.32
C LEU A 421 6.90 -9.95 8.60
N ASP A 422 7.49 -8.96 7.93
CA ASP A 422 6.85 -8.22 6.85
C ASP A 422 7.41 -8.66 5.48
N PRO A 423 6.64 -9.39 4.64
CA PRO A 423 7.13 -9.97 3.39
C PRO A 423 7.16 -8.98 2.21
N ALA A 424 6.73 -7.74 2.40
CA ALA A 424 6.80 -6.65 1.43
C ALA A 424 6.95 -5.33 2.18
N CYS A 425 8.07 -5.20 2.89
CA CYS A 425 8.18 -4.27 4.02
C CYS A 425 8.29 -2.79 3.62
N GLY A 426 8.52 -2.48 2.34
CA GLY A 426 8.75 -1.12 1.88
C GLY A 426 9.88 -0.46 2.67
N SER A 427 9.66 0.78 3.11
CA SER A 427 10.58 1.50 4.01
C SER A 427 10.58 1.03 5.47
N GLY A 428 9.89 -0.07 5.79
CA GLY A 428 9.93 -0.70 7.11
C GLY A 428 8.86 -0.23 8.10
N THR A 429 7.70 0.27 7.65
CA THR A 429 6.63 0.75 8.56
C THR A 429 6.24 -0.28 9.63
N PHE A 430 5.91 -1.52 9.25
CA PHE A 430 5.55 -2.54 10.24
C PHE A 430 6.72 -2.96 11.13
N PRO A 431 7.93 -3.30 10.61
CA PRO A 431 9.09 -3.57 11.45
C PRO A 431 9.37 -2.49 12.49
N VAL A 432 9.34 -1.22 12.10
CA VAL A 432 9.63 -0.08 12.99
C VAL A 432 8.55 0.09 14.06
N LEU A 433 7.26 -0.09 13.73
CA LEU A 433 6.18 -0.05 14.73
C LEU A 433 6.31 -1.21 15.74
N VAL A 434 6.67 -2.40 15.27
CA VAL A 434 6.93 -3.56 16.14
C VAL A 434 8.11 -3.28 17.07
N ILE A 435 9.24 -2.78 16.56
CA ILE A 435 10.41 -2.40 17.37
C ILE A 435 10.04 -1.34 18.40
N GLY A 436 9.31 -0.30 17.99
CA GLY A 436 8.83 0.74 18.91
C GLY A 436 8.03 0.16 20.08
N ARG A 437 7.14 -0.79 19.79
CA ARG A 437 6.39 -1.49 20.83
C ARG A 437 7.26 -2.41 21.69
N MET A 438 8.24 -3.09 21.10
CA MET A 438 9.19 -3.93 21.85
C MET A 438 10.04 -3.10 22.82
N LEU A 439 10.47 -1.90 22.41
CA LEU A 439 11.20 -0.96 23.27
C LEU A 439 10.36 -0.48 24.44
N GLU A 440 9.11 -0.11 24.19
CA GLU A 440 8.15 0.28 25.23
C GLU A 440 7.93 -0.85 26.24
N LEU A 441 7.63 -2.06 25.76
CA LEU A 441 7.44 -3.23 26.61
C LEU A 441 8.71 -3.61 27.36
N GLY A 442 9.88 -3.52 26.73
CA GLY A 442 11.17 -3.80 27.37
C GLY A 442 11.42 -2.91 28.58
N ARG A 443 11.08 -1.61 28.47
CA ARG A 443 11.14 -0.66 29.60
C ARG A 443 10.14 -1.02 30.70
N LEU A 444 8.88 -1.27 30.34
CA LEU A 444 7.81 -1.58 31.31
C LEU A 444 8.04 -2.91 32.05
N LEU A 445 8.63 -3.90 31.37
CA LEU A 445 8.91 -5.24 31.89
C LEU A 445 10.33 -5.38 32.45
N MET A 446 11.12 -4.29 32.49
CA MET A 446 12.50 -4.26 32.99
C MET A 446 13.39 -5.34 32.33
N VAL A 447 13.27 -5.50 31.01
CA VAL A 447 14.10 -6.42 30.24
C VAL A 447 15.49 -5.81 30.06
N PRO A 448 16.58 -6.57 30.32
CA PRO A 448 17.93 -6.09 30.04
C PRO A 448 18.09 -5.65 28.59
N GLU A 449 18.76 -4.53 28.36
CA GLU A 449 18.90 -3.90 27.03
C GLU A 449 19.57 -4.83 26.02
N ARG A 450 20.52 -5.65 26.51
CA ARG A 450 21.17 -6.69 25.72
C ARG A 450 20.16 -7.73 25.21
N ASP A 451 19.38 -8.31 26.12
CA ASP A 451 18.41 -9.37 25.78
C ASP A 451 17.34 -8.81 24.83
N LEU A 452 16.95 -7.56 25.03
CA LEU A 452 16.01 -6.85 24.16
C LEU A 452 16.58 -6.62 22.76
N LEU A 453 17.84 -6.19 22.65
CA LEU A 453 18.53 -6.03 21.36
C LEU A 453 18.62 -7.37 20.61
N GLU A 454 19.07 -8.42 21.30
CA GLU A 454 19.15 -9.78 20.72
C GLU A 454 17.77 -10.27 20.26
N ALA A 455 16.71 -10.03 21.04
CA ALA A 455 15.35 -10.37 20.68
C ALA A 455 14.88 -9.60 19.44
N ILE A 456 15.10 -8.28 19.36
CA ILE A 456 14.72 -7.46 18.21
C ILE A 456 15.39 -7.99 16.93
N LEU A 457 16.72 -8.12 16.94
CA LEU A 457 17.53 -8.55 15.77
C LEU A 457 17.17 -9.97 15.29
N LYS A 458 16.75 -10.84 16.20
CA LYS A 458 16.36 -12.21 15.88
C LYS A 458 14.92 -12.32 15.37
N ASN A 459 14.03 -11.49 15.91
CA ASN A 459 12.59 -11.73 15.80
C ASN A 459 11.87 -10.80 14.83
N VAL A 460 12.37 -9.60 14.54
CA VAL A 460 11.71 -8.65 13.64
C VAL A 460 12.40 -8.70 12.28
N VAL A 461 11.76 -9.27 11.27
CA VAL A 461 12.34 -9.51 9.93
C VAL A 461 11.50 -8.83 8.84
N GLY A 462 12.14 -8.38 7.78
CA GLY A 462 11.47 -7.78 6.62
C GLY A 462 12.09 -8.21 5.28
N PHE A 463 11.25 -8.39 4.27
CA PHE A 463 11.65 -8.65 2.88
C PHE A 463 11.08 -7.59 1.96
N ASP A 464 11.85 -7.18 0.97
CA ASP A 464 11.34 -6.38 -0.13
C ASP A 464 12.13 -6.67 -1.43
N LEU A 465 11.49 -6.45 -2.58
CA LEU A 465 12.10 -6.59 -3.90
C LEU A 465 12.80 -5.32 -4.37
N ASN A 466 12.43 -4.15 -3.82
CA ASN A 466 13.02 -2.88 -4.18
C ASN A 466 14.27 -2.61 -3.31
N PRO A 467 15.47 -2.50 -3.90
CA PRO A 467 16.70 -2.25 -3.14
C PRO A 467 16.67 -0.92 -2.37
N LEU A 468 15.93 0.08 -2.86
CA LEU A 468 15.77 1.36 -2.19
C LEU A 468 14.92 1.26 -0.92
N ALA A 469 13.86 0.47 -0.99
CA ALA A 469 12.99 0.16 0.13
C ALA A 469 13.78 -0.58 1.23
N VAL A 470 14.54 -1.61 0.85
CA VAL A 470 15.43 -2.37 1.74
C VAL A 470 16.44 -1.46 2.43
N LEU A 471 17.15 -0.59 1.69
CA LEU A 471 18.10 0.36 2.27
C LEU A 471 17.42 1.26 3.31
N THR A 472 16.27 1.83 2.96
CA THR A 472 15.51 2.74 3.83
C THR A 472 15.02 2.00 5.08
N ALA A 473 14.50 0.79 4.93
CA ALA A 473 14.08 -0.05 6.03
C ALA A 473 15.24 -0.41 6.97
N ARG A 474 16.44 -0.71 6.43
CA ARG A 474 17.65 -0.96 7.25
C ARG A 474 18.05 0.28 8.05
N VAL A 475 18.04 1.46 7.43
CA VAL A 475 18.34 2.73 8.12
C VAL A 475 17.32 3.01 9.21
N ASN A 476 16.02 2.90 8.91
CA ASN A 476 14.95 3.10 9.89
C ASN A 476 15.02 2.11 11.06
N TYR A 477 15.31 0.84 10.77
CA TYR A 477 15.51 -0.20 11.78
C TYR A 477 16.67 0.17 12.71
N LEU A 478 17.81 0.55 12.12
CA LEU A 478 19.02 0.87 12.88
C LEU A 478 18.82 2.12 13.77
N LEU A 479 18.17 3.16 13.25
CA LEU A 479 17.82 4.34 14.02
C LEU A 479 16.88 3.99 15.19
N ALA A 480 15.90 3.11 14.95
CA ALA A 480 14.98 2.67 16.00
C ALA A 480 15.68 1.90 17.14
N ILE A 481 16.80 1.21 16.89
CA ILE A 481 17.56 0.47 17.92
C ILE A 481 18.83 1.20 18.39
N SER A 482 19.05 2.44 17.94
CA SER A 482 20.33 3.15 18.10
C SER A 482 20.83 3.22 19.55
N ASP A 483 19.93 3.46 20.52
CA ASP A 483 20.26 3.51 21.96
C ASP A 483 20.69 2.15 22.54
N LEU A 484 20.26 1.04 21.91
CA LEU A 484 20.61 -0.31 22.35
C LEU A 484 21.96 -0.78 21.81
N LEU A 485 22.48 -0.16 20.75
CA LEU A 485 23.68 -0.62 20.05
C LEU A 485 24.91 -0.74 20.95
N GLN A 486 25.01 0.07 22.01
CA GLN A 486 26.11 0.01 22.96
C GLN A 486 26.17 -1.31 23.75
N TYR A 487 25.05 -2.05 23.85
CA TYR A 487 24.95 -3.31 24.60
C TYR A 487 25.16 -4.55 23.73
N ARG A 488 25.53 -4.38 22.45
CA ARG A 488 25.83 -5.49 21.53
C ARG A 488 27.02 -6.32 22.02
N GLN A 489 26.97 -7.63 21.78
CA GLN A 489 28.07 -8.54 22.14
C GLN A 489 29.11 -8.73 21.04
N GLY A 490 28.81 -8.26 19.83
CA GLY A 490 29.65 -8.42 18.66
C GLY A 490 29.00 -7.78 17.45
N ASP A 491 29.37 -8.29 16.28
CA ASP A 491 28.84 -7.79 15.02
C ASP A 491 27.35 -8.13 14.86
N ILE A 492 26.58 -7.16 14.38
CA ILE A 492 25.15 -7.27 14.13
C ILE A 492 24.84 -7.19 12.64
N THR A 493 23.79 -7.90 12.25
CA THR A 493 23.18 -7.83 10.91
C THR A 493 21.75 -7.37 11.09
N ILE A 494 21.35 -6.33 10.35
CA ILE A 494 19.97 -5.84 10.32
C ILE A 494 19.14 -6.81 9.48
N PRO A 495 18.10 -7.45 10.05
CA PRO A 495 17.35 -8.55 9.42
C PRO A 495 16.32 -8.06 8.38
N ILE A 496 16.76 -7.23 7.43
CA ILE A 496 15.98 -6.76 6.29
C ILE A 496 16.69 -7.20 5.01
N TYR A 497 16.00 -7.96 4.16
CA TYR A 497 16.61 -8.65 3.02
C TYR A 497 15.99 -8.24 1.69
N LEU A 498 16.84 -8.10 0.67
CA LEU A 498 16.43 -7.95 -0.72
C LEU A 498 16.04 -9.31 -1.29
N ALA A 499 14.74 -9.61 -1.31
CA ALA A 499 14.23 -10.94 -1.65
C ALA A 499 12.79 -10.92 -2.18
N ASP A 500 12.46 -11.89 -3.03
CA ASP A 500 11.08 -12.15 -3.46
C ASP A 500 10.36 -13.12 -2.49
N SER A 501 9.30 -12.64 -1.85
CA SER A 501 8.45 -13.45 -0.97
C SER A 501 7.54 -14.45 -1.70
N VAL A 502 7.30 -14.24 -2.99
CA VAL A 502 6.49 -15.11 -3.87
C VAL A 502 7.39 -16.07 -4.64
N ARG A 503 8.32 -15.51 -5.43
CA ARG A 503 9.24 -16.27 -6.29
C ARG A 503 10.54 -16.59 -5.54
N THR A 504 10.44 -17.44 -4.53
CA THR A 504 11.63 -17.98 -3.87
C THR A 504 12.47 -18.79 -4.87
N PRO A 505 13.82 -18.81 -4.77
CA PRO A 505 14.64 -19.75 -5.52
C PRO A 505 14.04 -21.16 -5.45
N ALA A 506 13.82 -21.79 -6.60
CA ALA A 506 13.19 -23.10 -6.68
C ALA A 506 14.24 -24.15 -7.04
N GLU A 507 14.13 -25.31 -6.40
CA GLU A 507 14.84 -26.50 -6.82
C GLU A 507 14.31 -26.93 -8.20
N GLY A 508 15.21 -27.24 -9.12
CA GLY A 508 14.82 -27.73 -10.43
C GLY A 508 14.01 -29.02 -10.35
N GLN A 509 12.99 -29.14 -11.20
CA GLN A 509 12.05 -30.28 -11.17
C GLN A 509 12.36 -31.35 -12.23
N ASP A 510 13.31 -31.08 -13.13
CA ASP A 510 13.70 -32.02 -14.19
C ASP A 510 14.88 -32.90 -13.72
N LEU A 511 15.07 -34.07 -14.34
CA LEU A 511 16.13 -35.04 -14.03
C LEU A 511 17.56 -34.44 -13.99
N PHE A 512 17.79 -33.31 -14.67
CA PHE A 512 19.07 -32.61 -14.74
C PHE A 512 19.20 -31.42 -13.79
N SER A 513 18.12 -31.02 -13.10
CA SER A 513 18.06 -29.81 -12.26
C SER A 513 17.59 -30.10 -10.81
N GLN A 514 17.24 -31.35 -10.52
CA GLN A 514 16.95 -31.84 -9.17
C GLN A 514 18.18 -31.64 -8.25
N GLY A 515 17.97 -31.11 -7.04
CA GLY A 515 19.04 -30.77 -6.10
C GLY A 515 19.76 -29.45 -6.38
N ILE A 516 19.29 -28.61 -7.31
CA ILE A 516 19.93 -27.35 -7.70
C ILE A 516 18.96 -26.17 -7.55
N PHE A 517 19.36 -25.15 -6.80
CA PHE A 517 18.69 -23.85 -6.76
C PHE A 517 19.30 -22.90 -7.77
N VAL A 518 18.47 -22.28 -8.61
CA VAL A 518 18.90 -21.34 -9.65
C VAL A 518 18.49 -19.92 -9.30
N PHE A 519 19.43 -18.98 -9.38
CA PHE A 519 19.21 -17.55 -9.21
C PHE A 519 19.66 -16.77 -10.46
N PRO A 520 18.73 -16.20 -11.24
CA PRO A 520 19.07 -15.39 -12.40
C PRO A 520 19.71 -14.07 -12.00
N THR A 521 20.81 -13.69 -12.67
CA THR A 521 21.48 -12.40 -12.48
C THR A 521 21.89 -11.78 -13.82
N ALA A 522 22.21 -10.48 -13.81
CA ALA A 522 22.73 -9.77 -14.99
C ALA A 522 24.08 -10.33 -15.48
N VAL A 523 24.79 -11.09 -14.64
CA VAL A 523 26.05 -11.78 -14.97
C VAL A 523 25.83 -13.29 -15.22
N GLY A 524 24.59 -13.66 -15.55
CA GLY A 524 24.14 -15.03 -15.81
C GLY A 524 23.74 -15.79 -14.54
N ASP A 525 23.16 -16.96 -14.70
CA ASP A 525 22.57 -17.70 -13.58
C ASP A 525 23.63 -18.16 -12.56
N PHE A 526 23.27 -18.08 -11.28
CA PHE A 526 24.00 -18.70 -10.17
C PHE A 526 23.29 -19.98 -9.76
N GLN A 527 24.05 -21.07 -9.68
CA GLN A 527 23.55 -22.38 -9.29
C GLN A 527 24.11 -22.73 -7.92
N VAL A 528 23.23 -23.07 -6.98
CA VAL A 528 23.59 -23.43 -5.61
C VAL A 528 23.09 -24.85 -5.33
N PRO A 529 23.95 -25.78 -4.89
CA PRO A 529 23.53 -27.13 -4.55
C PRO A 529 22.64 -27.14 -3.29
N ALA A 530 21.56 -27.91 -3.33
CA ALA A 530 20.53 -27.92 -2.30
C ALA A 530 21.06 -28.27 -0.90
N VAL A 531 22.08 -29.14 -0.81
CA VAL A 531 22.75 -29.51 0.45
C VAL A 531 23.25 -28.32 1.27
N LEU A 532 23.59 -27.20 0.61
CA LEU A 532 24.05 -25.98 1.28
C LEU A 532 22.91 -25.11 1.81
N VAL A 533 21.69 -25.31 1.31
CA VAL A 533 20.51 -24.47 1.58
C VAL A 533 19.55 -25.12 2.57
N THR A 534 19.37 -26.45 2.48
CA THR A 534 18.29 -27.17 3.15
C THR A 534 18.46 -27.35 4.66
N ALA A 535 19.67 -27.16 5.21
CA ALA A 535 19.93 -27.26 6.64
C ALA A 535 19.96 -25.86 7.31
N PRO A 536 19.37 -25.70 8.51
CA PRO A 536 19.35 -24.42 9.22
C PRO A 536 20.75 -23.84 9.42
N LYS A 537 20.90 -22.53 9.19
CA LYS A 537 22.15 -21.74 9.32
C LYS A 537 23.32 -22.18 8.41
N ARG A 538 23.20 -23.29 7.68
CA ARG A 538 24.25 -23.81 6.80
C ARG A 538 24.54 -22.84 5.65
N PHE A 539 23.49 -22.26 5.07
CA PHE A 539 23.61 -21.33 3.96
C PHE A 539 24.26 -20.00 4.37
N ASP A 540 23.89 -19.45 5.53
CA ASP A 540 24.51 -18.22 6.05
C ASP A 540 26.02 -18.42 6.24
N ARG A 541 26.41 -19.57 6.82
CA ARG A 541 27.82 -19.91 7.01
C ARG A 541 28.53 -20.16 5.69
N PHE A 542 27.87 -20.79 4.72
CA PHE A 542 28.40 -20.93 3.36
C PHE A 542 28.70 -19.58 2.72
N CYS A 543 27.76 -18.62 2.79
CA CYS A 543 27.95 -17.27 2.28
C CYS A 543 29.11 -16.53 2.97
N GLU A 544 29.31 -16.72 4.28
CA GLU A 544 30.47 -16.17 5.00
C GLU A 544 31.80 -16.76 4.51
N ILE A 545 31.86 -18.09 4.33
CA ILE A 545 33.03 -18.76 3.76
C ILE A 545 33.28 -18.24 2.35
N LEU A 546 32.25 -18.17 1.51
CA LEU A 546 32.29 -17.68 0.14
C LEU A 546 32.84 -16.25 0.07
N GLU A 547 32.26 -15.30 0.83
CA GLU A 547 32.70 -13.90 0.83
C GLU A 547 34.13 -13.75 1.35
N SER A 548 34.49 -14.45 2.42
CA SER A 548 35.86 -14.41 2.96
C SER A 548 36.89 -14.99 1.99
N SER A 549 36.58 -16.11 1.33
CA SER A 549 37.46 -16.78 0.39
C SER A 549 37.64 -15.99 -0.90
N ILE A 550 36.56 -15.38 -1.43
CA ILE A 550 36.65 -14.49 -2.61
C ILE A 550 37.60 -13.33 -2.30
N ARG A 551 37.41 -12.64 -1.17
CA ARG A 551 38.23 -11.47 -0.78
C ARG A 551 39.71 -11.81 -0.59
N SER A 552 40.02 -13.04 -0.19
CA SER A 552 41.39 -13.53 -0.01
C SER A 552 41.91 -14.30 -1.23
N GLU A 553 41.15 -14.35 -2.32
CA GLU A 553 41.45 -15.10 -3.55
C GLU A 553 41.92 -16.55 -3.31
N VAL A 554 41.25 -17.25 -2.41
CA VAL A 554 41.59 -18.63 -2.03
C VAL A 554 41.48 -19.57 -3.24
N ASP A 555 42.35 -20.57 -3.33
CA ASP A 555 42.26 -21.61 -4.35
C ASP A 555 40.90 -22.36 -4.31
N PRO A 556 40.26 -22.67 -5.47
CA PRO A 556 38.96 -23.34 -5.50
C PRO A 556 38.89 -24.67 -4.74
N GLN A 557 39.95 -25.49 -4.79
CA GLN A 557 39.96 -26.77 -4.08
C GLN A 557 40.10 -26.57 -2.57
N ALA A 558 40.91 -25.59 -2.15
CA ALA A 558 40.99 -25.18 -0.75
C ALA A 558 39.65 -24.63 -0.22
N PHE A 559 38.91 -23.88 -1.06
CA PHE A 559 37.55 -23.42 -0.74
C PHE A 559 36.57 -24.57 -0.52
N LEU A 560 36.58 -25.59 -1.40
CA LEU A 560 35.70 -26.75 -1.28
C LEU A 560 35.99 -27.56 0.00
N GLU A 561 37.26 -27.81 0.33
CA GLU A 561 37.62 -28.53 1.56
C GLU A 561 37.28 -27.73 2.82
N ARG A 562 37.48 -26.41 2.79
CA ARG A 562 37.05 -25.53 3.87
C ARG A 562 35.54 -25.57 4.07
N THR A 563 34.78 -25.50 2.98
CA THR A 563 33.31 -25.58 2.98
C THR A 563 32.84 -26.90 3.57
N ARG A 564 33.39 -28.03 3.12
CA ARG A 564 33.08 -29.37 3.64
C ARG A 564 33.33 -29.48 5.15
N ARG A 565 34.50 -29.00 5.62
CA ARG A 565 34.92 -29.08 7.02
C ARG A 565 34.09 -28.17 7.94
N GLU A 566 33.87 -26.92 7.55
CA GLU A 566 33.20 -25.93 8.42
C GLU A 566 31.68 -26.11 8.46
N LEU A 567 31.09 -26.74 7.44
CA LEU A 567 29.65 -27.05 7.40
C LEU A 567 29.33 -28.48 7.83
N ASP A 568 30.34 -29.26 8.24
CA ASP A 568 30.25 -30.66 8.65
C ASP A 568 29.47 -31.51 7.62
N LEU A 569 29.89 -31.46 6.36
CA LEU A 569 29.19 -32.12 5.26
C LEU A 569 29.66 -33.57 5.10
N ASN A 570 28.70 -34.49 5.17
CA ASN A 570 28.94 -35.92 5.04
C ASN A 570 29.28 -36.29 3.59
N PRO A 571 30.11 -37.32 3.34
CA PRO A 571 30.48 -37.73 1.98
C PRO A 571 29.31 -38.12 1.07
N SER A 572 28.19 -38.55 1.65
CA SER A 572 26.96 -38.89 0.91
C SER A 572 26.16 -37.67 0.47
N GLU A 573 26.27 -36.54 1.17
CA GLU A 573 25.57 -35.29 0.84
C GLU A 573 26.43 -34.36 -0.02
N TRP A 574 27.75 -34.45 0.12
CA TRP A 574 28.76 -33.67 -0.62
C TRP A 574 29.34 -34.46 -1.79
N ASP A 575 28.46 -34.89 -2.70
CA ASP A 575 28.81 -35.69 -3.86
C ASP A 575 29.59 -34.90 -4.94
N ASP A 576 29.95 -35.58 -6.04
CA ASP A 576 30.69 -34.95 -7.14
C ASP A 576 29.92 -33.78 -7.78
N ASN A 577 28.59 -33.87 -7.83
CA ASN A 577 27.75 -32.84 -8.44
C ASN A 577 27.66 -31.58 -7.55
N ALA A 578 27.41 -31.75 -6.25
CA ALA A 578 27.38 -30.66 -5.28
C ALA A 578 28.73 -29.93 -5.21
N ARG A 579 29.84 -30.68 -5.23
CA ARG A 579 31.20 -30.13 -5.31
C ARG A 579 31.42 -29.30 -6.57
N LYS A 580 31.06 -29.85 -7.73
CA LYS A 580 31.20 -29.16 -9.01
C LYS A 580 30.39 -27.86 -9.05
N LEU A 581 29.14 -27.88 -8.59
CA LEU A 581 28.29 -26.68 -8.54
C LEU A 581 28.86 -25.59 -7.62
N ALA A 582 29.36 -25.98 -6.45
CA ALA A 582 29.99 -25.04 -5.53
C ALA A 582 31.29 -24.46 -6.10
N GLU A 583 32.09 -25.27 -6.80
CA GLU A 583 33.31 -24.84 -7.49
C GLU A 583 33.03 -23.86 -8.63
N GLU A 584 32.04 -24.17 -9.48
CA GLU A 584 31.60 -23.32 -10.58
C GLU A 584 31.09 -21.97 -10.08
N LEU A 585 30.26 -21.98 -9.03
CA LEU A 585 29.78 -20.75 -8.39
C LEU A 585 30.93 -19.92 -7.83
N TYR A 586 31.85 -20.53 -7.07
CA TYR A 586 32.99 -19.83 -6.50
C TYR A 586 33.90 -19.24 -7.57
N THR A 587 34.24 -20.03 -8.59
CA THR A 587 35.11 -19.62 -9.70
C THR A 587 34.50 -18.46 -10.48
N LYS A 588 33.20 -18.52 -10.75
CA LYS A 588 32.47 -17.43 -11.42
C LYS A 588 32.50 -16.14 -10.59
N LEU A 589 32.27 -16.23 -9.28
CA LEU A 589 32.33 -15.07 -8.39
C LEU A 589 33.75 -14.53 -8.22
N LEU A 590 34.77 -15.40 -8.23
CA LEU A 590 36.18 -15.00 -8.18
C LEU A 590 36.62 -14.31 -9.49
N ASP A 591 36.17 -14.77 -10.67
CA ASP A 591 36.42 -14.07 -11.94
C ASP A 591 35.80 -12.67 -11.95
N LEU A 592 34.52 -12.57 -11.53
CA LEU A 592 33.87 -11.28 -11.33
C LEU A 592 34.66 -10.41 -10.37
N HIS A 593 35.23 -11.01 -9.30
CA HIS A 593 36.06 -10.25 -8.38
C HIS A 593 37.31 -9.66 -9.03
N ARG A 594 38.06 -10.49 -9.75
CA ARG A 594 39.32 -10.11 -10.42
C ARG A 594 39.13 -9.06 -11.50
N ARG A 595 37.96 -9.06 -12.15
CA ARG A 595 37.58 -8.06 -13.16
C ARG A 595 37.16 -6.71 -12.58
N GLY A 596 37.29 -6.52 -11.26
CA GLY A 596 36.81 -5.32 -10.58
C GLY A 596 35.29 -5.23 -10.50
N LEU A 597 34.58 -6.33 -10.81
CA LEU A 597 33.12 -6.46 -10.73
C LEU A 597 32.67 -7.07 -9.38
N ASN A 598 33.55 -7.03 -8.36
CA ASN A 598 33.22 -7.58 -7.04
C ASN A 598 32.39 -6.63 -6.19
N GLY A 599 31.67 -7.20 -5.22
CA GLY A 599 31.22 -6.51 -4.02
C GLY A 599 29.75 -6.74 -3.68
N LEU A 600 28.97 -7.18 -4.68
CA LEU A 600 27.51 -7.27 -4.58
C LEU A 600 26.98 -8.70 -4.74
N TRP A 601 27.57 -9.50 -5.63
CA TRP A 601 26.99 -10.78 -6.08
C TRP A 601 26.84 -11.84 -4.99
N ALA A 602 27.87 -12.06 -4.17
CA ALA A 602 27.80 -12.99 -3.04
C ALA A 602 26.74 -12.57 -1.99
N ARG A 603 26.53 -11.26 -1.83
CA ARG A 603 25.53 -10.69 -0.90
C ARG A 603 24.13 -10.74 -1.47
N LEU A 604 23.95 -10.50 -2.76
CA LEU A 604 22.67 -10.71 -3.46
C LEU A 604 22.23 -12.17 -3.34
N LEU A 605 23.17 -13.11 -3.45
CA LEU A 605 22.91 -14.52 -3.22
C LEU A 605 22.39 -14.76 -1.80
N LYS A 606 23.07 -14.21 -0.77
CA LYS A 606 22.61 -14.33 0.62
C LYS A 606 21.20 -13.75 0.82
N ASN A 607 20.97 -12.53 0.34
CA ASN A 607 19.71 -11.83 0.52
C ASN A 607 18.54 -12.56 -0.17
N ASN A 608 18.72 -12.98 -1.43
CA ASN A 608 17.63 -13.56 -2.21
C ASN A 608 17.20 -14.96 -1.74
N PHE A 609 18.07 -15.67 -1.03
CA PHE A 609 17.76 -16.96 -0.40
C PHE A 609 17.18 -16.81 1.02
N ALA A 610 17.12 -15.59 1.58
CA ALA A 610 16.59 -15.36 2.92
C ALA A 610 15.20 -15.98 3.17
N PRO A 611 14.22 -15.94 2.23
CA PRO A 611 12.93 -16.60 2.42
C PRO A 611 13.01 -18.13 2.63
N LEU A 612 14.12 -18.77 2.25
CA LEU A 612 14.34 -20.20 2.48
C LEU A 612 15.07 -20.49 3.79
N THR A 613 15.84 -19.53 4.32
CA THR A 613 16.82 -19.78 5.39
C THR A 613 16.45 -19.16 6.74
N VAL A 614 15.65 -18.09 6.76
CA VAL A 614 15.31 -17.40 8.03
C VAL A 614 14.37 -18.20 8.94
N GLY A 615 13.74 -19.25 8.40
CA GLY A 615 12.78 -20.11 9.10
C GLY A 615 11.36 -19.52 9.14
N GLN A 616 10.56 -19.99 10.10
CA GLN A 616 9.14 -19.64 10.21
C GLN A 616 8.85 -18.61 11.32
N PHE A 617 7.70 -17.94 11.18
CA PHE A 617 7.27 -16.80 11.99
C PHE A 617 5.96 -17.08 12.71
N ASP A 618 5.77 -16.46 13.88
CA ASP A 618 4.51 -16.51 14.64
C ASP A 618 3.47 -15.56 14.04
N TYR A 619 3.96 -14.40 13.57
CA TYR A 619 3.16 -13.35 12.97
C TYR A 619 3.75 -12.91 11.62
N ILE A 620 2.92 -12.90 10.58
CA ILE A 620 3.23 -12.27 9.29
C ILE A 620 2.32 -11.06 9.14
N VAL A 621 2.87 -9.88 8.90
CA VAL A 621 2.09 -8.64 8.80
C VAL A 621 2.61 -7.75 7.69
N GLY A 622 1.75 -7.12 6.90
CA GLY A 622 2.23 -6.25 5.83
C GLY A 622 1.13 -5.69 4.92
N ASN A 623 1.56 -4.91 3.94
CA ASN A 623 0.74 -4.40 2.85
C ASN A 623 1.33 -4.91 1.52
N PRO A 624 0.97 -6.13 1.07
CA PRO A 624 1.45 -6.68 -0.20
C PRO A 624 1.03 -5.83 -1.40
N PRO A 625 1.75 -5.89 -2.54
CA PRO A 625 1.44 -5.11 -3.74
C PRO A 625 0.12 -5.53 -4.40
N TRP A 626 -0.67 -4.56 -4.89
CA TRP A 626 -1.99 -4.79 -5.51
C TRP A 626 -1.92 -4.66 -7.04
N VAL A 627 -1.16 -5.56 -7.68
CA VAL A 627 -0.98 -5.59 -9.13
C VAL A 627 -1.73 -6.77 -9.74
N ASN A 628 -2.70 -6.47 -10.62
CA ASN A 628 -3.46 -7.50 -11.32
C ASN A 628 -2.55 -8.38 -12.19
N TRP A 629 -2.86 -9.67 -12.27
CA TRP A 629 -2.15 -10.65 -13.10
C TRP A 629 -1.84 -10.17 -14.54
N GLU A 630 -2.78 -9.47 -15.18
CA GLU A 630 -2.66 -8.99 -16.56
C GLU A 630 -1.67 -7.83 -16.73
N HIS A 631 -1.39 -7.10 -15.66
CA HIS A 631 -0.41 -6.00 -15.61
C HIS A 631 0.91 -6.46 -15.00
N LEU A 632 1.12 -7.76 -14.77
CA LEU A 632 2.45 -8.25 -14.37
C LEU A 632 3.35 -8.36 -15.61
N PRO A 633 4.65 -8.04 -15.50
CA PRO A 633 5.62 -8.23 -16.58
C PRO A 633 5.60 -9.67 -17.11
N ASP A 634 5.72 -9.84 -18.43
CA ASP A 634 5.58 -11.16 -19.08
C ASP A 634 6.48 -12.25 -18.48
N ASN A 635 7.76 -11.92 -18.23
CA ASN A 635 8.74 -12.87 -17.71
C ASN A 635 8.41 -13.28 -16.26
N TYR A 636 8.09 -12.31 -15.41
CA TYR A 636 7.69 -12.55 -14.02
C TYR A 636 6.38 -13.34 -13.96
N ARG A 637 5.39 -12.94 -14.77
CA ARG A 637 4.10 -13.63 -14.87
C ARG A 637 4.27 -15.11 -15.25
N ARG A 638 5.14 -15.42 -16.23
CA ARG A 638 5.44 -16.79 -16.63
C ARG A 638 6.12 -17.59 -15.51
N SER A 639 7.05 -16.98 -14.77
CA SER A 639 7.81 -17.68 -13.73
C SER A 639 6.95 -18.04 -12.51
N ILE A 640 5.95 -17.21 -12.16
CA ILE A 640 5.05 -17.48 -11.04
C ILE A 640 3.79 -18.25 -11.44
N ALA A 641 3.47 -18.40 -12.73
CA ALA A 641 2.28 -19.11 -13.22
C ALA A 641 2.06 -20.51 -12.59
N PRO A 642 3.10 -21.34 -12.38
CA PRO A 642 2.94 -22.63 -11.71
C PRO A 642 2.45 -22.50 -10.26
N LEU A 643 2.77 -21.42 -9.56
CA LEU A 643 2.34 -21.20 -8.18
C LEU A 643 0.83 -20.91 -8.10
N TRP A 644 0.29 -20.14 -9.05
CA TRP A 644 -1.16 -19.90 -9.15
C TRP A 644 -1.94 -21.19 -9.34
N ALA A 645 -1.39 -22.12 -10.14
CA ALA A 645 -1.96 -23.45 -10.33
C ALA A 645 -1.82 -24.32 -9.07
N ARG A 646 -0.64 -24.32 -8.43
CA ARG A 646 -0.38 -25.07 -7.19
C ARG A 646 -1.36 -24.72 -6.07
N TYR A 647 -1.62 -23.43 -5.86
CA TYR A 647 -2.55 -22.98 -4.83
C TYR A 647 -4.02 -22.98 -5.29
N GLU A 648 -4.29 -23.42 -6.52
CA GLU A 648 -5.63 -23.51 -7.11
C GLU A 648 -6.41 -22.18 -7.04
N ILE A 649 -5.72 -21.07 -7.27
CA ILE A 649 -6.30 -19.71 -7.22
C ILE A 649 -7.18 -19.47 -8.46
N PHE A 650 -6.75 -19.91 -9.64
CA PHE A 650 -7.56 -19.82 -10.86
C PHE A 650 -8.47 -21.05 -11.02
N SER A 651 -9.76 -20.86 -10.81
CA SER A 651 -10.78 -21.93 -10.88
C SER A 651 -11.44 -22.09 -12.26
N HIS A 652 -11.25 -21.16 -13.20
CA HIS A 652 -12.02 -21.12 -14.46
C HIS A 652 -11.19 -21.44 -15.72
N LYS A 653 -11.72 -22.29 -16.60
CA LYS A 653 -11.15 -22.65 -17.92
C LYS A 653 -12.11 -22.27 -19.06
N GLY A 654 -11.59 -22.08 -20.27
CA GLY A 654 -12.41 -21.90 -21.48
C GLY A 654 -13.10 -20.53 -21.58
N PHE A 655 -14.36 -20.50 -22.03
CA PHE A 655 -15.12 -19.26 -22.31
C PHE A 655 -15.33 -18.39 -21.06
N ASP A 656 -15.33 -18.98 -19.86
CA ASP A 656 -15.42 -18.26 -18.58
C ASP A 656 -14.15 -17.46 -18.23
N ALA A 657 -12.97 -17.94 -18.62
CA ALA A 657 -11.72 -17.18 -18.51
C ALA A 657 -11.71 -16.00 -19.49
N ILE A 658 -12.25 -16.20 -20.70
CA ILE A 658 -12.40 -15.17 -21.75
C ILE A 658 -13.38 -14.05 -21.34
N LEU A 659 -14.29 -14.29 -20.39
CA LEU A 659 -15.20 -13.26 -19.86
C LEU A 659 -14.59 -12.39 -18.74
N GLY A 660 -13.31 -12.58 -18.40
CA GLY A 660 -12.61 -11.75 -17.42
C GLY A 660 -12.94 -12.07 -15.96
N LYS A 661 -13.34 -13.32 -15.68
CA LYS A 661 -13.61 -13.81 -14.32
C LYS A 661 -12.35 -14.10 -13.48
N SER A 662 -11.15 -14.03 -14.07
CA SER A 662 -9.87 -14.10 -13.35
C SER A 662 -9.19 -12.73 -13.34
N LYS A 663 -9.47 -11.91 -12.33
CA LYS A 663 -8.81 -10.61 -12.10
C LYS A 663 -8.26 -10.54 -10.68
N ASP A 664 -7.51 -11.59 -10.33
CA ASP A 664 -6.82 -11.62 -9.04
C ASP A 664 -5.48 -10.90 -9.16
N ASP A 665 -5.10 -10.21 -8.10
CA ASP A 665 -3.84 -9.50 -7.99
C ASP A 665 -2.81 -10.30 -7.18
N ILE A 666 -1.54 -9.92 -7.30
CA ILE A 666 -0.42 -10.66 -6.71
C ILE A 666 -0.49 -10.79 -5.18
N SER A 667 -1.23 -9.91 -4.47
CA SER A 667 -1.41 -10.04 -3.01
C SER A 667 -2.11 -11.35 -2.62
N VAL A 668 -3.01 -11.86 -3.47
CA VAL A 668 -3.68 -13.14 -3.28
C VAL A 668 -2.66 -14.28 -3.28
N LEU A 669 -1.78 -14.32 -4.28
CA LEU A 669 -0.74 -15.36 -4.35
C LEU A 669 0.28 -15.23 -3.21
N MET A 670 0.69 -14.00 -2.88
CA MET A 670 1.63 -13.76 -1.78
C MET A 670 1.05 -14.27 -0.46
N THR A 671 -0.24 -13.99 -0.17
CA THR A 671 -0.93 -14.48 1.03
C THR A 671 -0.76 -16.00 1.19
N TYR A 672 -1.09 -16.77 0.15
CA TYR A 672 -0.97 -18.23 0.21
C TYR A 672 0.49 -18.70 0.30
N THR A 673 1.41 -18.05 -0.43
CA THR A 673 2.81 -18.46 -0.46
C THR A 673 3.51 -18.27 0.88
N VAL A 674 3.33 -17.11 1.53
CA VAL A 674 3.96 -16.84 2.82
C VAL A 674 3.29 -17.62 3.95
N MET A 675 1.97 -17.86 3.89
CA MET A 675 1.31 -18.72 4.88
C MET A 675 1.74 -20.19 4.76
N ASP A 676 1.97 -20.69 3.54
CA ASP A 676 2.45 -22.06 3.33
C ASP A 676 3.87 -22.22 3.88
N LYS A 677 4.81 -21.39 3.40
CA LYS A 677 6.24 -21.57 3.62
C LYS A 677 6.78 -20.94 4.91
N LEU A 678 6.27 -19.76 5.28
CA LEU A 678 6.90 -18.90 6.30
C LEU A 678 6.10 -18.80 7.60
N LEU A 679 4.80 -19.09 7.59
CA LEU A 679 3.99 -19.03 8.81
C LEU A 679 4.00 -20.36 9.56
N LYS A 680 4.30 -20.31 10.86
CA LYS A 680 4.16 -21.46 11.76
C LYS A 680 2.72 -21.94 11.82
N ASP A 681 2.52 -23.21 12.16
CA ASP A 681 1.19 -23.70 12.51
C ASP A 681 0.63 -22.93 13.71
N LYS A 682 -0.68 -22.58 13.65
CA LYS A 682 -1.36 -21.69 14.59
C LYS A 682 -0.84 -20.24 14.62
N GLY A 683 0.13 -19.89 13.78
CA GLY A 683 0.54 -18.52 13.53
C GLY A 683 -0.57 -17.72 12.85
N ARG A 684 -0.45 -16.38 12.92
CA ARG A 684 -1.42 -15.48 12.29
C ARG A 684 -0.79 -14.60 11.22
N LEU A 685 -1.56 -14.35 10.17
CA LEU A 685 -1.25 -13.39 9.14
C LEU A 685 -2.22 -12.21 9.24
N GLY A 686 -1.70 -10.98 9.21
CA GLY A 686 -2.49 -9.76 9.12
C GLY A 686 -2.10 -8.96 7.89
N PHE A 687 -2.97 -8.82 6.90
CA PHE A 687 -2.65 -8.09 5.65
C PHE A 687 -3.63 -6.96 5.37
N VAL A 688 -3.11 -5.88 4.79
CA VAL A 688 -3.90 -4.90 4.04
C VAL A 688 -4.10 -5.44 2.62
N ILE A 689 -5.34 -5.60 2.18
CA ILE A 689 -5.70 -6.23 0.90
C ILE A 689 -6.88 -5.51 0.24
N THR A 690 -7.17 -5.84 -1.01
CA THR A 690 -8.40 -5.37 -1.68
C THR A 690 -9.64 -6.10 -1.17
N GLN A 691 -10.67 -5.36 -0.74
CA GLN A 691 -11.98 -5.84 -0.31
C GLN A 691 -12.68 -6.69 -1.40
N SER A 692 -12.33 -6.47 -2.67
CA SER A 692 -12.87 -7.23 -3.80
C SER A 692 -12.70 -8.74 -3.62
N VAL A 693 -11.62 -9.22 -3.00
CA VAL A 693 -11.38 -10.66 -2.79
C VAL A 693 -12.49 -11.34 -1.99
N PHE A 694 -13.28 -10.59 -1.21
CA PHE A 694 -14.41 -11.12 -0.45
C PHE A 694 -15.75 -11.00 -1.16
N LYS A 695 -15.90 -10.09 -2.13
CA LYS A 695 -17.20 -9.64 -2.66
C LYS A 695 -17.42 -9.91 -4.15
N THR A 696 -16.40 -10.22 -4.96
CA THR A 696 -16.57 -10.50 -6.41
C THR A 696 -16.95 -11.96 -6.67
N GLY A 697 -17.88 -12.21 -7.61
CA GLY A 697 -18.04 -13.52 -8.24
C GLY A 697 -16.97 -13.76 -9.32
N GLY A 698 -16.38 -14.96 -9.38
CA GLY A 698 -15.24 -15.28 -10.24
C GLY A 698 -13.91 -14.81 -9.65
N GLY A 699 -13.67 -13.49 -9.63
CA GLY A 699 -12.49 -12.91 -8.98
C GLY A 699 -12.52 -13.15 -7.46
N GLY A 700 -11.41 -13.58 -6.88
CA GLY A 700 -11.29 -13.93 -5.47
C GLY A 700 -11.97 -15.24 -5.07
N GLN A 701 -12.60 -15.98 -6.00
CA GLN A 701 -13.24 -17.25 -5.66
C GLN A 701 -12.21 -18.29 -5.19
N GLY A 702 -11.07 -18.39 -5.86
CA GLY A 702 -9.95 -19.22 -5.41
C GLY A 702 -9.41 -18.77 -4.05
N PHE A 703 -9.32 -17.45 -3.83
CA PHE A 703 -8.88 -16.89 -2.56
C PHE A 703 -9.80 -17.28 -1.38
N ARG A 704 -11.12 -17.24 -1.56
CA ARG A 704 -12.13 -17.58 -0.52
C ARG A 704 -12.22 -19.07 -0.18
N ARG A 705 -11.39 -19.93 -0.78
CA ARG A 705 -11.28 -21.34 -0.38
C ARG A 705 -10.67 -21.51 1.01
N PHE A 706 -9.85 -20.54 1.44
CA PHE A 706 -9.15 -20.53 2.74
C PHE A 706 -8.50 -21.87 3.09
N ARG A 707 -7.79 -22.47 2.12
CA ARG A 707 -7.09 -23.74 2.29
C ARG A 707 -5.83 -23.80 1.42
N ILE A 708 -4.73 -24.24 2.00
CA ILE A 708 -3.45 -24.41 1.31
C ILE A 708 -3.33 -25.88 0.86
N PRO A 709 -3.30 -26.19 -0.45
CA PRO A 709 -3.10 -27.55 -0.93
C PRO A 709 -1.73 -28.11 -0.52
N GLN A 710 -1.67 -29.37 -0.08
CA GLN A 710 -0.44 -30.08 0.34
C GLN A 710 -0.13 -31.32 -0.53
N GLY A 711 -0.85 -31.52 -1.64
CA GLY A 711 -0.73 -32.70 -2.51
C GLY A 711 -2.09 -33.26 -2.91
N LYS A 712 -2.16 -34.55 -3.27
CA LYS A 712 -3.44 -35.20 -3.64
C LYS A 712 -4.38 -35.24 -2.42
N GLU A 713 -5.42 -34.40 -2.47
CA GLU A 713 -6.56 -34.30 -1.53
C GLU A 713 -6.25 -33.81 -0.09
N GLN A 714 -4.99 -33.56 0.26
CA GLN A 714 -4.63 -32.97 1.56
C GLN A 714 -4.54 -31.45 1.48
N PHE A 715 -5.02 -30.76 2.52
CA PHE A 715 -4.90 -29.32 2.63
C PHE A 715 -4.78 -28.86 4.08
N THR A 716 -4.10 -27.73 4.27
CA THR A 716 -4.03 -27.01 5.55
C THR A 716 -5.12 -25.94 5.57
N PRO A 717 -6.08 -25.97 6.50
CA PRO A 717 -7.15 -24.99 6.55
C PRO A 717 -6.67 -23.65 7.11
N LEU A 718 -7.30 -22.57 6.63
CA LEU A 718 -7.08 -21.20 7.09
C LEU A 718 -8.38 -20.65 7.70
N ALA A 719 -8.27 -20.01 8.87
CA ALA A 719 -9.39 -19.41 9.56
C ALA A 719 -9.34 -17.90 9.40
N VAL A 720 -10.38 -17.31 8.81
CA VAL A 720 -10.56 -15.86 8.88
C VAL A 720 -11.01 -15.50 10.29
N ILE A 721 -10.20 -14.71 10.98
CA ILE A 721 -10.46 -14.24 12.35
C ILE A 721 -11.30 -12.97 12.33
N HIS A 722 -10.95 -12.03 11.45
CA HIS A 722 -11.58 -10.72 11.38
C HIS A 722 -11.29 -10.02 10.04
N VAL A 723 -12.23 -9.19 9.57
CA VAL A 723 -12.02 -8.26 8.46
C VAL A 723 -12.53 -6.86 8.82
N ASP A 724 -11.70 -5.83 8.61
CA ASP A 724 -12.13 -4.43 8.56
C ASP A 724 -12.33 -4.02 7.09
N ASP A 725 -13.54 -3.59 6.74
CA ASP A 725 -13.89 -2.98 5.45
C ASP A 725 -13.74 -1.45 5.56
N MET A 726 -12.75 -0.93 4.84
CA MET A 726 -12.37 0.49 4.86
C MET A 726 -12.55 1.14 3.49
N VAL A 727 -13.41 0.59 2.63
CA VAL A 727 -13.65 1.12 1.26
C VAL A 727 -14.07 2.58 1.31
N ASP A 728 -15.01 2.92 2.18
CA ASP A 728 -15.52 4.28 2.38
C ASP A 728 -14.52 5.24 3.02
N LEU A 729 -13.61 4.70 3.82
CA LEU A 729 -12.57 5.47 4.47
C LEU A 729 -11.52 5.95 3.46
N ASN A 730 -11.28 5.13 2.43
CA ASN A 730 -10.24 5.31 1.42
C ASN A 730 -8.90 5.75 2.04
N PRO A 731 -8.25 4.88 2.85
CA PRO A 731 -7.13 5.28 3.69
C PRO A 731 -5.87 5.66 2.92
N PHE A 732 -5.78 5.32 1.64
CA PHE A 732 -4.69 5.70 0.76
C PHE A 732 -5.10 6.89 -0.08
N GLU A 733 -4.56 8.07 0.26
CA GLU A 733 -4.92 9.31 -0.42
C GLU A 733 -4.72 9.20 -1.93
N GLY A 734 -5.83 9.32 -2.67
CA GLY A 734 -5.76 9.44 -4.11
C GLY A 734 -5.66 8.17 -4.92
N ALA A 735 -5.69 7.03 -4.25
CA ALA A 735 -6.03 5.78 -4.90
C ALA A 735 -7.56 5.66 -4.95
N SER A 736 -8.09 5.04 -6.01
CA SER A 736 -9.48 4.57 -6.07
C SER A 736 -9.58 3.14 -5.55
N ASN A 737 -8.82 2.84 -4.50
CA ASN A 737 -8.62 1.48 -4.03
C ASN A 737 -9.72 1.06 -3.05
N ARG A 738 -9.93 -0.25 -2.94
CA ARG A 738 -10.99 -0.83 -2.10
C ARG A 738 -10.34 -1.47 -0.89
N THR A 739 -9.90 -0.66 0.06
CA THR A 739 -9.07 -1.17 1.15
C THR A 739 -9.87 -2.03 2.12
N ALA A 740 -9.34 -3.21 2.42
CA ALA A 740 -9.72 -4.03 3.57
C ALA A 740 -8.47 -4.42 4.36
N VAL A 741 -8.66 -4.74 5.63
CA VAL A 741 -7.65 -5.34 6.48
C VAL A 741 -8.18 -6.68 6.96
N MET A 742 -7.38 -7.73 6.87
CA MET A 742 -7.79 -9.08 7.26
C MET A 742 -6.79 -9.72 8.22
N VAL A 743 -7.31 -10.56 9.12
CA VAL A 743 -6.49 -11.45 9.96
C VAL A 743 -6.88 -12.90 9.71
N LEU A 744 -5.88 -13.73 9.38
CA LEU A 744 -6.00 -15.17 9.14
C LEU A 744 -5.18 -15.96 10.17
N GLU A 745 -5.64 -17.16 10.53
CA GLU A 745 -4.89 -18.11 11.38
C GLU A 745 -4.69 -19.44 10.64
N LYS A 746 -3.45 -19.97 10.65
CA LYS A 746 -3.10 -21.22 9.96
C LYS A 746 -3.45 -22.45 10.80
N GLY A 747 -3.99 -23.48 10.16
CA GLY A 747 -4.25 -24.79 10.77
C GLY A 747 -5.64 -24.91 11.41
N LYS A 748 -6.54 -23.94 11.20
CA LYS A 748 -7.95 -24.01 11.62
C LYS A 748 -8.87 -23.66 10.46
N PRO A 749 -10.05 -24.29 10.33
CA PRO A 749 -11.03 -23.90 9.32
C PRO A 749 -11.75 -22.62 9.70
N THR A 750 -12.10 -21.82 8.69
CA THR A 750 -12.97 -20.65 8.85
C THR A 750 -14.35 -21.09 9.37
N LYS A 751 -14.86 -20.39 10.39
CA LYS A 751 -16.20 -20.60 10.93
C LYS A 751 -17.06 -19.39 10.60
N TYR A 752 -18.15 -19.63 9.87
CA TYR A 752 -19.10 -18.58 9.52
C TYR A 752 -20.22 -18.48 10.57
N PRO A 753 -20.76 -17.26 10.81
CA PRO A 753 -20.35 -16.03 10.14
C PRO A 753 -19.09 -15.42 10.80
N VAL A 754 -18.25 -14.75 10.01
CA VAL A 754 -16.98 -14.15 10.42
C VAL A 754 -17.20 -12.71 10.88
N PRO A 755 -16.54 -12.21 11.95
CA PRO A 755 -16.57 -10.80 12.32
C PRO A 755 -16.13 -9.87 11.18
N TYR A 756 -16.95 -8.86 10.87
CA TYR A 756 -16.72 -7.94 9.75
C TYR A 756 -17.08 -6.50 10.16
N THR A 757 -16.09 -5.61 10.29
CA THR A 757 -16.35 -4.21 10.69
C THR A 757 -16.39 -3.30 9.47
N VAL A 758 -17.50 -2.60 9.23
CA VAL A 758 -17.57 -1.58 8.17
C VAL A 758 -17.22 -0.21 8.76
N TRP A 759 -16.22 0.45 8.18
CA TRP A 759 -15.78 1.78 8.59
C TRP A 759 -16.43 2.86 7.72
N ARG A 760 -17.03 3.87 8.36
CA ARG A 760 -17.64 5.03 7.71
C ARG A 760 -17.07 6.31 8.28
N LYS A 761 -16.85 7.30 7.43
CA LYS A 761 -16.39 8.62 7.84
C LYS A 761 -17.55 9.44 8.44
N LYS A 762 -17.35 10.08 9.59
CA LYS A 762 -18.34 11.00 10.15
C LYS A 762 -18.39 12.28 9.33
N ARG A 763 -19.59 12.81 9.10
CA ARG A 763 -19.79 14.05 8.33
C ARG A 763 -19.00 15.21 8.96
N GLY A 764 -18.32 16.01 8.14
CA GLY A 764 -17.56 17.18 8.60
C GLY A 764 -16.18 16.89 9.20
N THR A 765 -15.81 15.63 9.43
CA THR A 765 -14.51 15.26 9.99
C THR A 765 -13.45 15.08 8.90
N ARG A 766 -12.17 15.25 9.26
CA ARG A 766 -11.02 14.96 8.41
C ARG A 766 -9.94 14.29 9.24
N PHE A 767 -9.23 13.37 8.61
CA PHE A 767 -7.99 12.79 9.08
C PHE A 767 -7.06 12.76 7.87
N THR A 768 -5.76 12.75 8.10
CA THR A 768 -4.76 12.69 7.04
C THR A 768 -3.97 11.40 7.14
N TYR A 769 -3.05 11.24 6.21
CA TYR A 769 -2.07 10.17 6.25
C TYR A 769 -1.23 10.14 7.54
N ASP A 770 -1.01 11.30 8.16
CA ASP A 770 -0.20 11.50 9.38
C ASP A 770 -1.05 11.44 10.67
N SER A 771 -2.35 11.21 10.58
CA SER A 771 -3.24 11.14 11.74
C SER A 771 -2.95 9.96 12.66
N THR A 772 -3.23 10.12 13.94
CA THR A 772 -3.16 9.03 14.92
C THR A 772 -4.34 8.07 14.81
N LEU A 773 -4.20 6.83 15.30
CA LEU A 773 -5.33 5.89 15.33
C LEU A 773 -6.51 6.44 16.15
N ASP A 774 -6.24 7.15 17.25
CA ASP A 774 -7.28 7.78 18.08
C ASP A 774 -8.08 8.84 17.29
N GLU A 775 -7.41 9.67 16.49
CA GLU A 775 -8.06 10.64 15.61
C GLU A 775 -8.93 9.96 14.55
N VAL A 776 -8.41 8.90 13.91
CA VAL A 776 -9.19 8.15 12.92
C VAL A 776 -10.38 7.47 13.57
N LEU A 777 -10.22 6.91 14.77
CA LEU A 777 -11.32 6.32 15.54
C LEU A 777 -12.36 7.37 15.94
N SER A 778 -11.96 8.60 16.29
CA SER A 778 -12.89 9.66 16.66
C SER A 778 -13.64 10.22 15.43
N ALA A 779 -12.96 10.30 14.28
CA ALA A 779 -13.49 10.76 12.99
C ALA A 779 -14.34 9.72 12.25
N THR A 780 -14.44 8.48 12.74
CA THR A 780 -15.14 7.38 12.06
C THR A 780 -16.19 6.69 12.91
N ARG A 781 -17.22 6.17 12.25
CA ARG A 781 -18.20 5.23 12.81
C ARG A 781 -17.84 3.83 12.34
N ARG A 782 -17.95 2.84 13.23
CA ARG A 782 -17.68 1.43 12.94
C ARG A 782 -18.96 0.64 13.11
N LEU A 783 -19.41 -0.02 12.06
CA LEU A 783 -20.58 -0.91 12.09
C LEU A 783 -20.08 -2.34 12.31
N HIS A 784 -20.48 -2.96 13.42
CA HIS A 784 -20.07 -4.32 13.79
C HIS A 784 -20.97 -5.36 13.11
N PHE A 785 -20.62 -5.69 11.87
CA PHE A 785 -21.33 -6.68 11.07
C PHE A 785 -20.65 -8.05 11.15
N PHE A 786 -21.26 -9.00 10.45
CA PHE A 786 -20.75 -10.32 10.22
C PHE A 786 -20.84 -10.67 8.75
N ALA A 787 -19.93 -11.53 8.27
CA ALA A 787 -19.86 -11.98 6.89
C ALA A 787 -20.10 -13.50 6.78
N GLU A 788 -20.89 -13.93 5.79
CA GLU A 788 -20.99 -15.34 5.39
C GLU A 788 -21.15 -15.48 3.86
N PRO A 789 -20.81 -16.63 3.26
CA PRO A 789 -21.02 -16.87 1.83
C PRO A 789 -22.49 -16.70 1.47
N VAL A 790 -22.77 -15.96 0.39
CA VAL A 790 -24.13 -15.67 -0.08
C VAL A 790 -24.84 -16.94 -0.57
N ASP A 791 -24.10 -17.93 -1.08
CA ASP A 791 -24.60 -19.28 -1.32
C ASP A 791 -24.07 -20.23 -0.24
N PRO A 792 -24.92 -20.71 0.69
CA PRO A 792 -24.51 -21.66 1.71
C PRO A 792 -23.97 -23.00 1.18
N LYS A 793 -24.26 -23.34 -0.09
CA LYS A 793 -23.78 -24.57 -0.74
C LYS A 793 -22.41 -24.38 -1.40
N ASP A 794 -21.99 -23.14 -1.63
CA ASP A 794 -20.69 -22.81 -2.18
C ASP A 794 -19.95 -21.88 -1.20
N PRO A 795 -19.04 -22.40 -0.36
CA PRO A 795 -18.28 -21.59 0.59
C PRO A 795 -17.33 -20.58 -0.08
N THR A 796 -17.14 -20.68 -1.40
CA THR A 796 -16.34 -19.74 -2.21
C THR A 796 -17.18 -18.63 -2.86
N SER A 797 -18.50 -18.65 -2.68
CA SER A 797 -19.39 -17.58 -3.14
C SER A 797 -19.06 -16.24 -2.46
N PRO A 798 -19.43 -15.09 -3.07
CA PRO A 798 -19.24 -13.76 -2.47
C PRO A 798 -19.81 -13.67 -1.06
N TRP A 799 -19.23 -12.85 -0.21
CA TRP A 799 -19.72 -12.66 1.15
C TRP A 799 -20.87 -11.67 1.24
N LEU A 800 -21.98 -12.09 1.84
CA LEU A 800 -23.03 -11.24 2.36
C LEU A 800 -22.61 -10.69 3.73
N THR A 801 -22.68 -9.37 3.92
CA THR A 801 -22.35 -8.73 5.21
C THR A 801 -23.54 -8.01 5.80
N ALA A 802 -23.90 -8.33 7.04
CA ALA A 802 -25.03 -7.73 7.75
C ALA A 802 -24.93 -7.92 9.27
N ARG A 803 -25.88 -7.35 10.01
CA ARG A 803 -26.12 -7.69 11.43
C ARG A 803 -26.60 -9.15 11.55
N PRO A 804 -26.33 -9.84 12.69
CA PRO A 804 -26.68 -11.26 12.85
C PRO A 804 -28.17 -11.60 12.64
N LYS A 805 -29.08 -10.74 13.10
CA LYS A 805 -30.53 -10.93 12.92
C LYS A 805 -30.91 -10.86 11.44
N VAL A 806 -30.32 -9.91 10.71
CA VAL A 806 -30.59 -9.70 9.29
C VAL A 806 -30.02 -10.83 8.44
N LEU A 807 -28.83 -11.37 8.76
CA LEU A 807 -28.31 -12.57 8.07
C LEU A 807 -29.30 -13.74 8.14
N LYS A 808 -29.91 -13.98 9.32
CA LYS A 808 -30.93 -15.03 9.49
C LYS A 808 -32.18 -14.76 8.65
N ALA A 809 -32.66 -13.52 8.62
CA ALA A 809 -33.83 -13.12 7.84
C ALA A 809 -33.57 -13.28 6.33
N VAL A 810 -32.43 -12.79 5.85
CA VAL A 810 -32.05 -12.79 4.43
C VAL A 810 -31.96 -14.20 3.84
N ARG A 811 -31.60 -15.22 4.63
CA ARG A 811 -31.61 -16.62 4.18
C ARG A 811 -32.95 -17.11 3.62
N LYS A 812 -34.08 -16.49 3.99
CA LYS A 812 -35.41 -16.82 3.42
C LYS A 812 -35.56 -16.34 1.97
N ILE A 813 -34.79 -15.32 1.58
CA ILE A 813 -34.80 -14.70 0.25
C ILE A 813 -33.71 -15.30 -0.65
N LEU A 814 -32.58 -15.74 -0.07
CA LEU A 814 -31.44 -16.24 -0.85
C LEU A 814 -31.79 -17.51 -1.64
N GLY A 815 -31.39 -17.53 -2.91
CA GLY A 815 -31.58 -18.66 -3.80
C GLY A 815 -31.64 -18.25 -5.26
N LYS A 816 -31.64 -19.21 -6.16
CA LYS A 816 -31.69 -18.94 -7.60
C LYS A 816 -33.08 -18.44 -8.01
N SER A 817 -33.13 -17.37 -8.80
CA SER A 817 -34.35 -16.86 -9.44
C SER A 817 -34.84 -17.77 -10.57
N ASP A 818 -36.16 -17.80 -10.79
CA ASP A 818 -36.76 -18.37 -12.00
C ASP A 818 -36.50 -17.51 -13.25
N TYR A 819 -36.06 -16.26 -13.05
CA TYR A 819 -35.73 -15.30 -14.08
C TYR A 819 -34.24 -15.23 -14.38
N ARG A 820 -33.90 -14.99 -15.65
CA ARG A 820 -32.51 -14.86 -16.10
C ARG A 820 -32.20 -13.43 -16.53
N ALA A 821 -31.32 -12.77 -15.79
CA ALA A 821 -30.77 -11.48 -16.14
C ALA A 821 -29.70 -11.60 -17.23
N ARG A 822 -29.60 -10.57 -18.09
CA ARG A 822 -28.58 -10.47 -19.14
C ARG A 822 -28.12 -9.03 -19.31
N LYS A 823 -26.87 -8.85 -19.73
CA LYS A 823 -26.32 -7.53 -20.04
C LYS A 823 -26.96 -6.98 -21.32
N GLY A 824 -27.14 -5.66 -21.39
CA GLY A 824 -27.57 -4.99 -22.62
C GLY A 824 -26.52 -5.02 -23.73
N VAL A 825 -26.92 -4.51 -24.89
CA VAL A 825 -26.16 -4.64 -26.15
C VAL A 825 -24.81 -3.94 -26.05
N THR A 826 -23.76 -4.64 -26.47
CA THR A 826 -22.37 -4.16 -26.45
C THR A 826 -21.87 -3.96 -27.89
N PRO A 827 -22.03 -2.76 -28.47
CA PRO A 827 -21.46 -2.46 -29.77
C PRO A 827 -19.92 -2.46 -29.73
N SER A 828 -19.29 -2.61 -30.89
CA SER A 828 -17.84 -2.55 -31.02
C SER A 828 -17.28 -1.16 -30.67
N VAL A 829 -18.01 -0.10 -31.05
CA VAL A 829 -17.66 1.31 -30.79
C VAL A 829 -18.95 2.12 -30.58
N ASN A 830 -19.23 2.56 -29.36
CA ASN A 830 -20.50 3.24 -29.03
C ASN A 830 -20.83 4.42 -29.96
N SER A 831 -19.84 5.28 -30.26
CA SER A 831 -20.01 6.48 -31.08
C SER A 831 -20.30 6.22 -32.57
N VAL A 832 -20.26 4.96 -33.01
CA VAL A 832 -20.69 4.55 -34.36
C VAL A 832 -22.11 4.01 -34.35
N PHE A 833 -22.55 3.39 -33.25
CA PHE A 833 -23.87 2.75 -33.19
C PHE A 833 -24.92 3.57 -32.46
N TRP A 834 -24.52 4.51 -31.60
CA TRP A 834 -25.42 5.43 -30.91
C TRP A 834 -25.66 6.66 -31.77
N LEU A 835 -26.92 6.98 -32.00
CA LEU A 835 -27.36 7.95 -33.00
C LEU A 835 -28.39 8.92 -32.41
N ILE A 836 -28.45 10.13 -32.96
CA ILE A 836 -29.52 11.11 -32.76
C ILE A 836 -30.32 11.18 -34.05
N GLU A 837 -31.64 11.08 -33.93
CA GLU A 837 -32.55 11.32 -35.04
C GLU A 837 -32.70 12.83 -35.27
N ALA A 838 -32.35 13.29 -36.47
CA ALA A 838 -32.41 14.71 -36.83
C ALA A 838 -33.70 15.07 -37.55
N LEU A 839 -34.05 14.27 -38.57
CA LEU A 839 -35.20 14.52 -39.43
C LEU A 839 -35.68 13.23 -40.11
N LYS A 840 -36.98 12.95 -40.03
CA LYS A 840 -37.65 11.97 -40.91
C LYS A 840 -37.91 12.63 -42.26
N ARG A 841 -37.32 12.10 -43.34
CA ARG A 841 -37.52 12.62 -44.69
C ARG A 841 -38.87 12.16 -45.26
N PRO A 842 -39.47 12.90 -46.21
CA PRO A 842 -40.72 12.50 -46.86
C PRO A 842 -40.65 11.15 -47.60
N ASP A 843 -39.46 10.71 -48.02
CA ASP A 843 -39.22 9.43 -48.70
C ASP A 843 -39.07 8.24 -47.73
N GLY A 844 -39.29 8.46 -46.42
CA GLY A 844 -39.23 7.40 -45.39
C GLY A 844 -37.84 7.11 -44.84
N LEU A 845 -36.79 7.75 -45.37
CA LEU A 845 -35.45 7.64 -44.80
C LEU A 845 -35.25 8.59 -43.61
N ILE A 846 -34.29 8.27 -42.74
CA ILE A 846 -34.00 9.07 -41.55
C ILE A 846 -32.62 9.69 -41.65
N LEU A 847 -32.53 11.01 -41.49
CA LEU A 847 -31.28 11.71 -41.28
C LEU A 847 -30.85 11.52 -39.82
N ILE A 848 -29.66 10.94 -39.62
CA ILE A 848 -29.07 10.72 -38.31
C ILE A 848 -27.77 11.51 -38.14
N HIS A 849 -27.41 11.75 -36.88
CA HIS A 849 -26.07 12.14 -36.46
C HIS A 849 -25.54 11.08 -35.50
N ASN A 850 -24.26 10.75 -35.57
CA ASN A 850 -23.67 9.83 -34.59
C ASN A 850 -23.33 10.55 -33.28
N LEU A 851 -23.61 9.90 -32.15
CA LEU A 851 -23.40 10.46 -30.83
C LEU A 851 -21.93 10.28 -30.40
N THR A 852 -21.14 11.33 -30.58
CA THR A 852 -19.70 11.35 -30.25
C THR A 852 -19.40 11.85 -28.84
N GLU A 853 -20.32 12.60 -28.23
CA GLU A 853 -20.15 13.20 -26.89
C GLU A 853 -19.87 12.13 -25.81
N GLY A 854 -18.73 12.27 -25.12
CA GLY A 854 -18.33 11.36 -24.03
C GLY A 854 -17.86 9.98 -24.49
N ALA A 855 -17.59 9.78 -25.79
CA ALA A 855 -17.10 8.51 -26.31
C ALA A 855 -15.62 8.28 -25.98
N LYS A 856 -15.26 7.06 -25.54
CA LYS A 856 -13.86 6.67 -25.28
C LYS A 856 -13.02 6.55 -26.56
N VAL A 857 -13.67 6.17 -27.67
CA VAL A 857 -13.05 6.03 -28.99
C VAL A 857 -13.56 7.19 -29.83
N GLU A 858 -12.68 8.12 -30.13
CA GLU A 858 -12.97 9.28 -30.94
C GLU A 858 -13.11 8.86 -32.40
N VAL A 859 -14.23 9.25 -33.01
CA VAL A 859 -14.53 9.09 -34.43
C VAL A 859 -15.09 10.42 -34.93
N GLY A 860 -14.93 10.71 -36.22
CA GLY A 860 -15.52 11.91 -36.81
C GLY A 860 -17.04 11.94 -36.64
N GLU A 861 -17.58 13.14 -36.43
CA GLU A 861 -19.02 13.36 -36.50
C GLU A 861 -19.48 13.25 -37.96
N VAL A 862 -20.51 12.45 -38.19
CA VAL A 862 -21.05 12.13 -39.51
C VAL A 862 -22.56 12.23 -39.46
N SER A 863 -23.09 13.02 -40.39
CA SER A 863 -24.51 13.15 -40.66
C SER A 863 -24.83 12.34 -41.91
N GLU A 864 -25.68 11.33 -41.81
CA GLU A 864 -26.01 10.49 -42.97
C GLU A 864 -27.51 10.13 -42.97
N THR A 865 -28.05 9.91 -44.16
CA THR A 865 -29.41 9.39 -44.32
C THR A 865 -29.35 7.86 -44.37
N ILE A 866 -30.11 7.16 -43.53
CA ILE A 866 -30.14 5.68 -43.46
C ILE A 866 -31.57 5.13 -43.46
N GLU A 867 -31.69 3.81 -43.68
CA GLU A 867 -32.95 3.08 -43.56
C GLU A 867 -33.42 2.99 -42.09
N PRO A 868 -34.73 3.14 -41.81
CA PRO A 868 -35.25 3.18 -40.43
C PRO A 868 -35.35 1.80 -39.76
N ASP A 869 -35.30 0.71 -40.53
CA ASP A 869 -35.60 -0.66 -40.07
C ASP A 869 -34.69 -1.13 -38.92
N LEU A 870 -33.41 -0.77 -39.00
CA LEU A 870 -32.39 -1.16 -38.03
C LEU A 870 -32.20 -0.13 -36.90
N LEU A 871 -33.00 0.94 -36.88
CA LEU A 871 -33.01 1.95 -35.82
C LEU A 871 -33.98 1.57 -34.71
N TYR A 872 -33.46 1.55 -33.49
CA TYR A 872 -34.21 1.26 -32.27
C TYR A 872 -34.00 2.35 -31.22
N PRO A 873 -34.99 2.67 -30.37
CA PRO A 873 -34.80 3.54 -29.22
C PRO A 873 -33.74 2.98 -28.27
N LEU A 874 -32.70 3.76 -28.00
CA LEU A 874 -31.60 3.40 -27.11
C LEU A 874 -31.88 3.86 -25.69
N LEU A 875 -31.78 2.92 -24.74
CA LEU A 875 -31.79 3.19 -23.32
C LEU A 875 -30.37 3.05 -22.75
N ARG A 876 -29.82 4.15 -22.24
CA ARG A 876 -28.47 4.20 -21.65
C ARG A 876 -28.56 4.16 -20.13
N GLY A 877 -27.43 3.87 -19.46
CA GLY A 877 -27.35 3.92 -18.00
C GLY A 877 -27.87 5.21 -17.35
N ARG A 878 -27.71 6.37 -18.01
CA ARG A 878 -28.19 7.68 -17.52
C ARG A 878 -29.71 7.89 -17.65
N ASP A 879 -30.36 7.05 -18.47
CA ASP A 879 -31.77 7.15 -18.84
C ASP A 879 -32.68 6.37 -17.87
N VAL A 880 -32.10 5.62 -16.95
CA VAL A 880 -32.81 4.77 -15.98
C VAL A 880 -32.70 5.36 -14.59
N LYS A 881 -33.86 5.61 -13.98
CA LYS A 881 -34.06 5.97 -12.58
C LYS A 881 -34.97 4.94 -11.93
N ARG A 882 -35.13 4.99 -10.61
CA ARG A 882 -36.07 4.11 -9.91
C ARG A 882 -37.48 4.36 -10.44
N TRP A 883 -38.16 3.30 -10.89
CA TRP A 883 -39.52 3.34 -11.46
C TRP A 883 -39.69 4.16 -12.75
N ARG A 884 -38.61 4.62 -13.39
CA ARG A 884 -38.69 5.45 -14.59
C ARG A 884 -37.53 5.18 -15.55
N ALA A 885 -37.84 4.89 -16.80
CA ALA A 885 -36.84 4.68 -17.84
C ALA A 885 -37.32 5.23 -19.19
N GLU A 886 -36.60 6.21 -19.72
CA GLU A 886 -37.00 6.94 -20.93
C GLU A 886 -35.81 7.05 -21.91
N PRO A 887 -35.90 6.44 -23.11
CA PRO A 887 -34.79 6.45 -24.05
C PRO A 887 -34.54 7.87 -24.57
N SER A 888 -33.26 8.28 -24.57
CA SER A 888 -32.83 9.63 -24.96
C SER A 888 -32.03 9.67 -26.27
N ALA A 889 -31.84 8.53 -26.93
CA ALA A 889 -31.12 8.40 -28.19
C ALA A 889 -31.65 7.22 -29.00
N MET A 890 -31.06 6.98 -30.17
CA MET A 890 -31.29 5.80 -31.01
C MET A 890 -30.04 4.92 -31.05
N ILE A 891 -30.22 3.64 -31.35
CA ILE A 891 -29.14 2.69 -31.61
C ILE A 891 -29.38 1.96 -32.92
N LEU A 892 -28.31 1.85 -33.72
CA LEU A 892 -28.27 0.99 -34.90
C LEU A 892 -27.99 -0.45 -34.47
N ILE A 893 -28.93 -1.36 -34.73
CA ILE A 893 -28.80 -2.79 -34.41
C ILE A 893 -28.56 -3.58 -35.68
N THR A 894 -27.44 -4.30 -35.74
CA THR A 894 -27.03 -5.09 -36.92
C THR A 894 -27.48 -6.54 -36.87
N HIS A 895 -28.50 -6.83 -36.07
CA HIS A 895 -29.09 -8.14 -35.83
C HIS A 895 -30.61 -8.08 -35.93
N GLU A 896 -31.23 -9.17 -36.36
CA GLU A 896 -32.68 -9.37 -36.32
C GLU A 896 -33.05 -10.39 -35.23
N PRO A 897 -34.32 -10.42 -34.77
CA PRO A 897 -34.81 -11.46 -33.85
C PRO A 897 -34.48 -12.87 -34.35
N GLY A 898 -34.04 -13.76 -33.45
CA GLY A 898 -33.64 -15.14 -33.79
C GLY A 898 -32.17 -15.32 -34.20
N MET A 899 -31.46 -14.25 -34.60
CA MET A 899 -30.08 -14.37 -35.07
C MET A 899 -29.04 -14.55 -33.94
N ARG A 900 -29.42 -14.20 -32.70
CA ARG A 900 -28.53 -14.22 -31.53
C ARG A 900 -27.26 -13.40 -31.76
N LEU A 901 -26.07 -14.00 -31.62
CA LEU A 901 -24.79 -13.31 -31.82
C LEU A 901 -24.40 -13.14 -33.30
N LYS A 902 -25.14 -13.75 -34.24
CA LYS A 902 -24.81 -13.66 -35.68
C LYS A 902 -25.38 -12.37 -36.25
N ALA A 903 -24.52 -11.42 -36.62
CA ALA A 903 -24.96 -10.20 -37.30
C ALA A 903 -25.49 -10.50 -38.71
N ILE A 904 -26.29 -9.60 -39.26
CA ILE A 904 -26.78 -9.66 -40.65
C ILE A 904 -25.56 -9.83 -41.58
N PRO A 905 -25.54 -10.82 -42.48
CA PRO A 905 -24.42 -11.02 -43.40
C PRO A 905 -24.14 -9.80 -44.28
N GLU A 906 -22.88 -9.56 -44.65
CA GLU A 906 -22.50 -8.38 -45.44
C GLU A 906 -23.25 -8.25 -46.75
N LYS A 907 -23.43 -9.36 -47.48
CA LYS A 907 -24.21 -9.37 -48.72
C LYS A 907 -25.65 -8.93 -48.48
N GLU A 908 -26.25 -9.40 -47.40
CA GLU A 908 -27.63 -9.06 -47.05
C GLU A 908 -27.76 -7.59 -46.63
N MET A 909 -26.84 -7.10 -45.79
CA MET A 909 -26.76 -5.69 -45.40
C MET A 909 -26.59 -4.77 -46.61
N GLN A 910 -25.75 -5.14 -47.58
CA GLN A 910 -25.56 -4.39 -48.83
C GLN A 910 -26.84 -4.33 -49.69
N THR A 911 -27.63 -5.40 -49.70
CA THR A 911 -28.85 -5.48 -50.52
C THR A 911 -30.08 -4.83 -49.89
N ARG A 912 -30.31 -5.06 -48.58
CA ARG A 912 -31.50 -4.58 -47.87
C ARG A 912 -31.31 -3.20 -47.25
N TYR A 913 -30.08 -2.88 -46.84
CA TYR A 913 -29.74 -1.66 -46.09
C TYR A 913 -28.52 -0.94 -46.67
N PRO A 914 -28.51 -0.59 -47.98
CA PRO A 914 -27.34 -0.05 -48.67
C PRO A 914 -26.80 1.25 -48.05
N ARG A 915 -27.66 2.14 -47.54
CA ARG A 915 -27.22 3.38 -46.90
C ARG A 915 -26.63 3.12 -45.53
N THR A 916 -27.24 2.25 -44.74
CA THR A 916 -26.70 1.78 -43.46
C THR A 916 -25.34 1.11 -43.63
N TYR A 917 -25.19 0.25 -44.64
CA TYR A 917 -23.90 -0.35 -44.98
C TYR A 917 -22.87 0.71 -45.35
N GLY A 918 -23.25 1.68 -46.19
CA GLY A 918 -22.39 2.82 -46.57
C GLY A 918 -21.91 3.61 -45.36
N TYR A 919 -22.80 3.88 -44.39
CA TYR A 919 -22.48 4.53 -43.13
C TYR A 919 -21.47 3.69 -42.31
N LEU A 920 -21.75 2.41 -42.06
CA LEU A 920 -20.88 1.52 -41.27
C LEU A 920 -19.50 1.35 -41.93
N LYS A 921 -19.45 1.28 -43.27
CA LYS A 921 -18.21 1.07 -44.04
C LYS A 921 -17.19 2.19 -43.81
N ARG A 922 -17.64 3.43 -43.57
CA ARG A 922 -16.75 4.56 -43.22
C ARG A 922 -15.95 4.32 -41.94
N PHE A 923 -16.47 3.50 -41.03
CA PHE A 923 -15.85 3.21 -39.73
C PHE A 923 -15.19 1.83 -39.65
N GLU A 924 -15.09 1.09 -40.76
CA GLU A 924 -14.63 -0.31 -40.75
C GLU A 924 -13.29 -0.50 -40.05
N GLN A 925 -12.29 0.33 -40.35
CA GLN A 925 -10.96 0.21 -39.74
C GLN A 925 -11.02 0.33 -38.21
N VAL A 926 -11.81 1.28 -37.70
CA VAL A 926 -11.97 1.53 -36.26
C VAL A 926 -12.73 0.38 -35.61
N LEU A 927 -13.79 -0.12 -36.25
CA LEU A 927 -14.58 -1.25 -35.78
C LEU A 927 -13.74 -2.53 -35.66
N ARG A 928 -12.92 -2.84 -36.67
CA ARG A 928 -12.02 -4.02 -36.68
C ARG A 928 -10.94 -3.95 -35.61
N ARG A 929 -10.42 -2.75 -35.31
CA ARG A 929 -9.41 -2.53 -34.26
C ARG A 929 -9.98 -2.52 -32.84
N SER A 930 -11.32 -2.46 -32.70
CA SER A 930 -11.97 -2.41 -31.39
C SER A 930 -11.65 -3.65 -30.54
N ALA A 931 -11.58 -3.47 -29.22
CA ALA A 931 -11.31 -4.57 -28.30
C ALA A 931 -12.43 -5.63 -28.32
N VAL A 932 -13.68 -5.21 -28.51
CA VAL A 932 -14.85 -6.12 -28.60
C VAL A 932 -14.73 -7.00 -29.84
N PHE A 933 -14.45 -6.41 -31.02
CA PHE A 933 -14.27 -7.17 -32.25
C PHE A 933 -13.11 -8.16 -32.15
N ARG A 934 -11.94 -7.69 -31.73
CA ARG A 934 -10.74 -8.54 -31.58
C ARG A 934 -10.92 -9.68 -30.58
N ARG A 935 -11.66 -9.45 -29.49
CA ARG A 935 -11.85 -10.45 -28.43
C ARG A 935 -12.90 -11.51 -28.78
N TYR A 936 -14.01 -11.13 -29.41
CA TYR A 936 -15.17 -12.02 -29.58
C TYR A 936 -15.43 -12.46 -31.01
N PHE A 937 -14.90 -11.74 -32.00
CA PHE A 937 -15.20 -11.95 -33.42
C PHE A 937 -13.96 -12.21 -34.27
N ILE A 938 -12.78 -12.41 -33.66
CA ILE A 938 -11.59 -12.96 -34.31
C ILE A 938 -11.31 -14.34 -33.72
N ARG A 939 -11.01 -15.32 -34.57
CA ARG A 939 -10.65 -16.70 -34.16
C ARG A 939 -9.38 -17.15 -34.87
N LYS A 940 -8.63 -18.03 -34.23
CA LYS A 940 -7.48 -18.69 -34.86
C LYS A 940 -7.95 -19.97 -35.57
N LYS A 941 -7.74 -20.07 -36.88
CA LYS A 941 -8.05 -21.26 -37.67
C LYS A 941 -6.82 -21.60 -38.52
N GLY A 942 -6.23 -22.78 -38.29
CA GLY A 942 -5.04 -23.22 -39.04
C GLY A 942 -3.78 -22.37 -38.81
N GLY A 943 -3.69 -21.62 -37.70
CA GLY A 943 -2.57 -20.70 -37.45
C GLY A 943 -2.87 -19.24 -37.77
N GLU A 944 -3.84 -18.98 -38.65
CA GLU A 944 -4.22 -17.65 -39.09
C GLU A 944 -5.40 -17.07 -38.29
N LEU A 945 -5.42 -15.74 -38.14
CA LEU A 945 -6.53 -15.02 -37.54
C LEU A 945 -7.59 -14.77 -38.62
N VAL A 946 -8.80 -15.28 -38.39
CA VAL A 946 -9.95 -15.13 -39.28
C VAL A 946 -11.12 -14.48 -38.55
N ASP A 947 -11.88 -13.66 -39.27
CA ASP A 947 -13.11 -13.09 -38.75
C ASP A 947 -14.18 -14.17 -38.59
N ALA A 948 -14.84 -14.16 -37.42
CA ALA A 948 -15.96 -15.03 -37.09
C ALA A 948 -17.32 -14.37 -37.36
N GLY A 949 -17.35 -13.14 -37.86
CA GLY A 949 -18.55 -12.39 -38.23
C GLY A 949 -18.22 -11.06 -38.94
N PRO A 950 -19.21 -10.38 -39.53
CA PRO A 950 -19.03 -9.08 -40.19
C PRO A 950 -18.41 -8.03 -39.27
N PHE A 951 -17.67 -7.07 -39.83
CA PHE A 951 -16.92 -6.05 -39.06
C PHE A 951 -17.79 -5.17 -38.13
N TYR A 952 -19.10 -5.12 -38.36
CA TYR A 952 -20.09 -4.41 -37.56
C TYR A 952 -20.84 -5.32 -36.56
N SER A 953 -20.29 -6.49 -36.24
CA SER A 953 -20.85 -7.39 -35.24
C SER A 953 -20.88 -6.75 -33.85
N MET A 954 -21.93 -7.08 -33.09
CA MET A 954 -22.20 -6.59 -31.74
C MET A 954 -22.28 -7.77 -30.77
N PHE A 955 -21.83 -7.57 -29.53
CA PHE A 955 -21.88 -8.58 -28.48
C PHE A 955 -23.06 -8.34 -27.52
N ASN A 956 -23.43 -9.34 -26.70
CA ASN A 956 -24.60 -9.29 -25.81
C ASN A 956 -25.91 -8.94 -26.54
N VAL A 957 -26.10 -9.52 -27.72
CA VAL A 957 -27.36 -9.45 -28.48
C VAL A 957 -28.03 -10.83 -28.50
N GLY A 958 -29.34 -10.87 -28.32
CA GLY A 958 -30.13 -12.08 -28.50
C GLY A 958 -31.63 -11.83 -28.46
N ASP A 959 -32.42 -12.90 -28.43
CA ASP A 959 -33.89 -12.79 -28.47
C ASP A 959 -34.44 -11.93 -27.31
N TYR A 960 -33.74 -11.94 -26.18
CA TYR A 960 -34.03 -11.10 -25.02
C TYR A 960 -33.91 -9.60 -25.29
N THR A 961 -33.06 -9.18 -26.24
CA THR A 961 -32.90 -7.79 -26.67
C THR A 961 -34.18 -7.26 -27.31
N PHE A 962 -34.93 -8.13 -27.99
CA PHE A 962 -36.15 -7.79 -28.72
C PHE A 962 -37.44 -8.15 -27.97
N ALA A 963 -37.36 -8.49 -26.68
CA ALA A 963 -38.53 -8.79 -25.89
C ALA A 963 -39.49 -7.58 -25.81
N PRO A 964 -40.81 -7.79 -25.87
CA PRO A 964 -41.81 -6.70 -25.87
C PRO A 964 -41.81 -5.92 -24.55
N TRP A 965 -41.55 -6.61 -23.44
CA TRP A 965 -41.42 -6.05 -22.11
C TRP A 965 -40.08 -6.44 -21.51
N LYS A 966 -39.47 -5.50 -20.79
CA LYS A 966 -38.21 -5.74 -20.07
C LYS A 966 -38.23 -5.05 -18.72
N VAL A 967 -37.61 -5.68 -17.74
CA VAL A 967 -37.21 -5.00 -16.50
C VAL A 967 -35.74 -4.70 -16.63
N VAL A 968 -35.36 -3.45 -16.39
CA VAL A 968 -33.99 -2.97 -16.56
C VAL A 968 -33.48 -2.32 -15.29
N TRP A 969 -32.19 -2.46 -15.01
CA TRP A 969 -31.49 -1.71 -13.96
C TRP A 969 -30.08 -1.37 -14.39
N ARG A 970 -29.48 -0.40 -13.68
CA ARG A 970 -28.12 0.06 -13.95
C ARG A 970 -27.11 -0.96 -13.45
N GLU A 971 -26.16 -1.34 -14.31
CA GLU A 971 -25.06 -2.24 -13.92
C GLU A 971 -24.15 -1.56 -12.90
N ILE A 972 -23.95 -0.24 -12.97
CA ILE A 972 -23.10 0.54 -12.06
C ILE A 972 -23.91 1.76 -11.58
N ALA A 973 -24.34 1.76 -10.33
CA ALA A 973 -25.12 2.82 -9.71
C ALA A 973 -25.14 2.65 -8.20
N SER A 974 -25.03 3.74 -7.40
CA SER A 974 -25.00 3.73 -5.92
C SER A 974 -26.06 2.90 -5.22
N ASP A 975 -27.17 2.66 -5.90
CA ASP A 975 -28.30 1.89 -5.42
C ASP A 975 -28.93 1.10 -6.57
N LEU A 976 -29.60 0.00 -6.24
CA LEU A 976 -30.30 -0.83 -7.21
C LEU A 976 -31.60 -0.13 -7.62
N THR A 977 -31.57 0.48 -8.81
CA THR A 977 -32.73 1.16 -9.39
C THR A 977 -33.26 0.39 -10.60
N ALA A 978 -34.44 -0.19 -10.48
CA ALA A 978 -35.10 -0.92 -11.54
C ALA A 978 -36.30 -0.15 -12.13
N ALA A 979 -36.58 -0.38 -13.41
CA ALA A 979 -37.74 0.16 -14.12
C ALA A 979 -38.24 -0.83 -15.18
N VAL A 980 -39.53 -0.74 -15.52
CA VAL A 980 -40.12 -1.46 -16.64
C VAL A 980 -40.01 -0.62 -17.91
N VAL A 981 -39.65 -1.26 -19.03
CA VAL A 981 -39.65 -0.64 -20.36
C VAL A 981 -40.34 -1.53 -21.39
N SER A 982 -41.02 -0.87 -22.32
CA SER A 982 -41.77 -1.49 -23.43
C SER A 982 -41.31 -0.94 -24.78
N SER A 983 -42.13 -1.09 -25.82
CA SER A 983 -41.89 -0.45 -27.12
C SER A 983 -42.23 1.05 -27.11
N ARG A 984 -41.53 1.81 -27.96
CA ARG A 984 -41.83 3.22 -28.30
C ARG A 984 -42.01 3.31 -29.82
N GLU A 985 -43.09 3.92 -30.28
CA GLU A 985 -43.42 4.04 -31.72
C GLU A 985 -43.35 2.69 -32.47
N GLY A 986 -43.81 1.60 -31.85
CA GLY A 986 -43.80 0.26 -32.45
C GLY A 986 -42.44 -0.45 -32.45
N LYS A 987 -41.34 0.19 -32.04
CA LYS A 987 -40.00 -0.42 -31.91
C LYS A 987 -39.69 -0.74 -30.45
N THR A 988 -39.12 -1.91 -30.18
CA THR A 988 -38.71 -2.27 -28.81
C THR A 988 -37.56 -1.39 -28.33
N ILE A 989 -37.61 -0.92 -27.09
CA ILE A 989 -36.48 -0.20 -26.48
C ILE A 989 -35.31 -1.17 -26.24
N VAL A 990 -34.10 -0.75 -26.60
CA VAL A 990 -32.86 -1.54 -26.51
C VAL A 990 -31.93 -0.97 -25.42
N PRO A 991 -31.69 -1.73 -24.33
CA PRO A 991 -30.72 -1.35 -23.30
C PRO A 991 -29.27 -1.50 -23.78
N ASP A 992 -28.41 -0.56 -23.42
CA ASP A 992 -26.97 -0.62 -23.68
C ASP A 992 -26.23 -1.51 -22.65
N HIS A 993 -24.95 -1.76 -22.92
CA HIS A 993 -24.05 -2.51 -22.03
C HIS A 993 -23.78 -1.87 -20.65
N LYS A 994 -24.42 -0.75 -20.29
CA LYS A 994 -24.42 -0.22 -18.91
C LYS A 994 -25.67 -0.61 -18.13
N LEU A 995 -26.59 -1.30 -18.78
CA LEU A 995 -27.81 -1.82 -18.20
C LEU A 995 -27.80 -3.35 -18.17
N VAL A 996 -28.51 -3.89 -17.19
CA VAL A 996 -28.89 -5.30 -17.12
C VAL A 996 -30.39 -5.39 -17.32
N LEU A 997 -30.86 -6.45 -17.96
CA LEU A 997 -32.25 -6.64 -18.30
C LEU A 997 -32.75 -8.06 -18.01
N VAL A 998 -34.04 -8.16 -17.70
CA VAL A 998 -34.84 -9.40 -17.70
C VAL A 998 -35.92 -9.27 -18.77
N ALA A 999 -35.93 -10.19 -19.72
CA ALA A 999 -36.93 -10.24 -20.78
C ALA A 999 -38.24 -10.84 -20.26
N CYS A 1000 -39.36 -10.19 -20.55
CA CYS A 1000 -40.70 -10.58 -20.10
C CYS A 1000 -41.67 -10.66 -21.29
N SER A 1001 -42.68 -11.53 -21.18
CA SER A 1001 -43.71 -11.66 -22.22
C SER A 1001 -44.90 -10.71 -22.05
N SER A 1002 -45.15 -10.22 -20.83
CA SER A 1002 -46.27 -9.32 -20.52
C SER A 1002 -45.85 -8.17 -19.61
N ASP A 1003 -46.68 -7.13 -19.58
CA ASP A 1003 -46.51 -5.97 -18.71
C ASP A 1003 -46.66 -6.34 -17.23
N ILE A 1004 -47.66 -7.14 -16.90
CA ILE A 1004 -47.97 -7.56 -15.53
C ILE A 1004 -46.80 -8.37 -14.94
N GLU A 1005 -46.22 -9.28 -15.73
CA GLU A 1005 -45.04 -10.04 -15.30
C GLU A 1005 -43.83 -9.13 -15.06
N ALA A 1006 -43.58 -8.17 -15.96
CA ALA A 1006 -42.48 -7.22 -15.81
C ALA A 1006 -42.64 -6.35 -14.56
N HIS A 1007 -43.85 -5.88 -14.29
CA HIS A 1007 -44.16 -5.07 -13.10
C HIS A 1007 -44.02 -5.86 -11.80
N PHE A 1008 -44.40 -7.13 -11.77
CA PHE A 1008 -44.16 -8.02 -10.62
C PHE A 1008 -42.66 -8.12 -10.29
N ILE A 1009 -41.81 -8.41 -11.28
CA ILE A 1009 -40.35 -8.51 -11.07
C ILE A 1009 -39.77 -7.16 -10.63
N CYS A 1010 -40.22 -6.07 -11.26
CA CYS A 1010 -39.77 -4.72 -10.94
C CYS A 1010 -40.14 -4.30 -9.50
N ALA A 1011 -41.33 -4.70 -9.02
CA ALA A 1011 -41.75 -4.50 -7.64
C ALA A 1011 -40.73 -5.11 -6.66
N LEU A 1012 -40.37 -6.37 -6.88
CA LEU A 1012 -39.44 -7.09 -6.02
C LEU A 1012 -38.03 -6.51 -6.09
N LEU A 1013 -37.52 -6.18 -7.28
CA LEU A 1013 -36.18 -5.60 -7.44
C LEU A 1013 -35.99 -4.25 -6.74
N ASN A 1014 -37.04 -3.43 -6.66
CA ASN A 1014 -36.99 -2.14 -5.98
C ASN A 1014 -37.37 -2.21 -4.49
N SER A 1015 -37.80 -3.37 -3.98
CA SER A 1015 -38.08 -3.53 -2.53
C SER A 1015 -36.82 -3.32 -1.69
N SER A 1016 -36.98 -2.78 -0.48
CA SER A 1016 -35.86 -2.62 0.48
C SER A 1016 -35.18 -3.96 0.78
N ILE A 1017 -35.92 -5.06 0.73
CA ILE A 1017 -35.41 -6.42 0.93
C ILE A 1017 -34.36 -6.77 -0.13
N VAL A 1018 -34.70 -6.66 -1.42
CA VAL A 1018 -33.77 -7.01 -2.51
C VAL A 1018 -32.64 -6.00 -2.61
N ARG A 1019 -32.93 -4.71 -2.40
CA ARG A 1019 -31.90 -3.66 -2.35
C ARG A 1019 -30.87 -3.93 -1.25
N PHE A 1020 -31.31 -4.32 -0.06
CA PHE A 1020 -30.42 -4.72 1.03
C PHE A 1020 -29.53 -5.90 0.65
N VAL A 1021 -30.09 -6.98 0.10
CA VAL A 1021 -29.31 -8.14 -0.32
C VAL A 1021 -28.29 -7.74 -1.39
N ALA A 1022 -28.72 -6.98 -2.39
CA ALA A 1022 -27.86 -6.50 -3.46
C ALA A 1022 -26.67 -5.68 -2.90
N LEU A 1023 -26.90 -4.71 -2.03
CA LEU A 1023 -25.85 -3.89 -1.43
C LEU A 1023 -24.99 -4.67 -0.43
N GLY A 1024 -25.57 -5.67 0.25
CA GLY A 1024 -24.89 -6.47 1.28
C GLY A 1024 -23.79 -7.38 0.73
N TYR A 1025 -23.82 -7.76 -0.54
CA TYR A 1025 -22.73 -8.54 -1.17
C TYR A 1025 -22.14 -7.91 -2.44
N ALA A 1026 -22.78 -6.93 -3.08
CA ALA A 1026 -22.24 -6.31 -4.30
C ALA A 1026 -21.03 -5.40 -4.04
N ILE A 1027 -20.21 -5.25 -5.09
CA ILE A 1027 -19.01 -4.43 -5.10
C ILE A 1027 -19.34 -3.06 -5.68
N GLN A 1028 -19.13 -1.97 -4.91
CA GLN A 1028 -19.28 -0.56 -5.35
C GLN A 1028 -20.42 -0.46 -6.35
N THR A 1029 -21.60 -0.85 -5.90
CA THR A 1029 -22.79 -0.43 -6.63
C THR A 1029 -22.89 -1.14 -8.02
N GLN A 1030 -22.12 -2.23 -8.23
CA GLN A 1030 -22.12 -3.04 -9.45
C GLN A 1030 -23.16 -4.18 -9.37
N PHE A 1031 -24.30 -4.01 -10.00
CA PHE A 1031 -25.41 -4.97 -10.04
C PHE A 1031 -25.39 -5.78 -11.33
N ALA A 1032 -24.40 -6.66 -11.46
CA ALA A 1032 -24.24 -7.51 -12.63
C ALA A 1032 -25.34 -8.60 -12.73
N PRO A 1033 -25.49 -9.29 -13.89
CA PRO A 1033 -26.56 -10.27 -14.09
C PRO A 1033 -26.63 -11.41 -13.06
N HIS A 1034 -25.52 -11.75 -12.40
CA HIS A 1034 -25.49 -12.77 -11.36
C HIS A 1034 -26.30 -12.37 -10.10
N LEU A 1035 -26.81 -11.14 -10.02
CA LEU A 1035 -27.74 -10.72 -8.98
C LEU A 1035 -28.89 -11.73 -8.78
N LEU A 1036 -29.44 -12.20 -9.89
CA LEU A 1036 -30.55 -13.16 -9.87
C LEU A 1036 -30.14 -14.61 -9.60
N ASP A 1037 -28.84 -14.90 -9.51
CA ASP A 1037 -28.38 -16.23 -9.10
C ASP A 1037 -28.52 -16.42 -7.57
N PHE A 1038 -28.64 -15.32 -6.81
CA PHE A 1038 -28.68 -15.32 -5.34
C PHE A 1038 -29.98 -14.80 -4.73
N ILE A 1039 -30.94 -14.32 -5.52
CA ILE A 1039 -32.23 -13.82 -5.03
C ILE A 1039 -33.38 -14.65 -5.61
N ARG A 1040 -34.14 -15.32 -4.74
CA ARG A 1040 -35.25 -16.19 -5.14
C ARG A 1040 -36.46 -15.35 -5.54
N ILE A 1041 -36.60 -15.08 -6.83
CA ILE A 1041 -37.83 -14.52 -7.41
C ILE A 1041 -38.57 -15.65 -8.13
N PRO A 1042 -39.77 -16.06 -7.65
CA PRO A 1042 -40.55 -17.10 -8.30
C PRO A 1042 -41.13 -16.58 -9.61
N ARG A 1043 -41.42 -17.49 -10.56
CA ARG A 1043 -42.13 -17.12 -11.78
C ARG A 1043 -43.51 -16.57 -11.45
N TYR A 1044 -43.89 -15.48 -12.12
CA TYR A 1044 -45.18 -14.84 -11.97
C TYR A 1044 -46.33 -15.86 -12.16
N ASN A 1045 -47.29 -15.82 -11.25
CA ASN A 1045 -48.47 -16.66 -11.26
C ASN A 1045 -49.72 -15.76 -11.27
N PRO A 1046 -50.50 -15.73 -12.36
CA PRO A 1046 -51.66 -14.85 -12.47
C PRO A 1046 -52.80 -15.20 -11.50
N THR A 1047 -52.85 -16.42 -10.95
CA THR A 1047 -53.88 -16.80 -9.98
C THR A 1047 -53.53 -16.39 -8.55
N ASP A 1048 -52.26 -16.08 -8.28
CA ASP A 1048 -51.80 -15.66 -6.98
C ASP A 1048 -52.19 -14.19 -6.71
N PRO A 1049 -53.00 -13.89 -5.68
CA PRO A 1049 -53.41 -12.52 -5.37
C PRO A 1049 -52.24 -11.63 -4.96
N LEU A 1050 -51.20 -12.19 -4.32
CA LEU A 1050 -50.03 -11.43 -3.90
C LEU A 1050 -49.20 -10.97 -5.10
N HIS A 1051 -48.98 -11.87 -6.06
CA HIS A 1051 -48.27 -11.54 -7.30
C HIS A 1051 -48.98 -10.44 -8.09
N ARG A 1052 -50.32 -10.53 -8.20
CA ARG A 1052 -51.14 -9.50 -8.84
C ARG A 1052 -51.01 -8.16 -8.10
N ARG A 1053 -51.11 -8.17 -6.77
CA ARG A 1053 -50.99 -6.96 -5.96
C ARG A 1053 -49.64 -6.27 -6.14
N LEU A 1054 -48.54 -7.01 -6.12
CA LEU A 1054 -47.19 -6.48 -6.35
C LEU A 1054 -47.05 -5.84 -7.74
N SER A 1055 -47.62 -6.46 -8.77
CA SER A 1055 -47.65 -5.88 -10.12
C SER A 1055 -48.44 -4.57 -10.16
N GLU A 1056 -49.64 -4.53 -9.58
CA GLU A 1056 -50.47 -3.31 -9.52
C GLU A 1056 -49.76 -2.16 -8.79
N LEU A 1057 -49.10 -2.46 -7.66
CA LEU A 1057 -48.34 -1.48 -6.91
C LEU A 1057 -47.16 -0.93 -7.72
N SER A 1058 -46.44 -1.79 -8.45
CA SER A 1058 -45.38 -1.34 -9.36
C SER A 1058 -45.93 -0.43 -10.46
N GLN A 1059 -47.07 -0.75 -11.08
CA GLN A 1059 -47.69 0.13 -12.08
C GLN A 1059 -48.06 1.50 -11.48
N ALA A 1060 -48.62 1.51 -10.26
CA ALA A 1060 -48.92 2.76 -9.55
C ALA A 1060 -47.64 3.55 -9.22
N ALA A 1061 -46.55 2.88 -8.83
CA ALA A 1061 -45.26 3.50 -8.53
C ALA A 1061 -44.65 4.15 -9.77
N HIS A 1062 -44.72 3.50 -10.94
CA HIS A 1062 -44.27 4.09 -12.20
C HIS A 1062 -45.09 5.35 -12.56
N LYS A 1063 -46.41 5.33 -12.34
CA LYS A 1063 -47.27 6.51 -12.56
C LYS A 1063 -46.92 7.66 -11.61
N ALA A 1064 -46.71 7.37 -10.32
CA ALA A 1064 -46.31 8.36 -9.33
C ALA A 1064 -44.93 8.97 -9.66
N ALA A 1065 -43.95 8.14 -10.02
CA ALA A 1065 -42.62 8.57 -10.42
C ALA A 1065 -42.63 9.41 -11.71
N GLN A 1066 -43.50 9.08 -12.66
CA GLN A 1066 -43.69 9.87 -13.88
C GLN A 1066 -44.34 11.24 -13.58
N ALA A 1067 -45.26 11.29 -12.62
CA ALA A 1067 -45.91 12.52 -12.17
C ALA A 1067 -45.04 13.39 -11.24
N GLY A 1068 -43.93 12.85 -10.72
CA GLY A 1068 -43.08 13.53 -9.72
C GLY A 1068 -43.71 13.57 -8.32
N ASP A 1069 -44.66 12.67 -8.01
CA ASP A 1069 -45.32 12.60 -6.70
C ASP A 1069 -44.51 11.72 -5.74
N GLU A 1070 -43.50 12.32 -5.10
CA GLU A 1070 -42.57 11.63 -4.19
C GLU A 1070 -43.28 11.03 -2.97
N LYS A 1071 -44.23 11.74 -2.36
CA LYS A 1071 -44.97 11.23 -1.19
C LYS A 1071 -45.81 10.01 -1.52
N ARG A 1072 -46.50 10.02 -2.67
CA ARG A 1072 -47.26 8.85 -3.10
C ARG A 1072 -46.34 7.69 -3.43
N LEU A 1073 -45.19 7.97 -4.04
CA LEU A 1073 -44.19 6.95 -4.36
C LEU A 1073 -43.65 6.27 -3.10
N GLU A 1074 -43.24 7.04 -2.08
CA GLU A 1074 -42.78 6.50 -0.79
C GLU A 1074 -43.84 5.60 -0.13
N ALA A 1075 -45.11 6.03 -0.14
CA ALA A 1075 -46.21 5.22 0.41
C ALA A 1075 -46.41 3.90 -0.36
N LEU A 1076 -46.25 3.92 -1.68
CA LEU A 1076 -46.32 2.73 -2.53
C LEU A 1076 -45.13 1.81 -2.31
N GLU A 1077 -43.91 2.35 -2.18
CA GLU A 1077 -42.71 1.57 -1.86
C GLU A 1077 -42.85 0.86 -0.51
N ALA A 1078 -43.37 1.54 0.51
CA ALA A 1078 -43.64 0.93 1.81
C ALA A 1078 -44.70 -0.19 1.74
N GLU A 1079 -45.69 -0.08 0.86
CA GLU A 1079 -46.67 -1.14 0.63
C GLU A 1079 -46.05 -2.32 -0.13
N ILE A 1080 -45.23 -2.06 -1.16
CA ILE A 1080 -44.47 -3.07 -1.89
C ILE A 1080 -43.59 -3.87 -0.94
N ASP A 1081 -42.90 -3.21 -0.01
CA ASP A 1081 -42.07 -3.88 0.99
C ASP A 1081 -42.86 -4.87 1.86
N ARG A 1082 -44.05 -4.50 2.32
CA ARG A 1082 -44.92 -5.39 3.11
C ARG A 1082 -45.42 -6.58 2.30
N GLU A 1083 -45.86 -6.36 1.06
CA GLU A 1083 -46.32 -7.46 0.20
C GLU A 1083 -45.16 -8.38 -0.22
N ALA A 1084 -43.99 -7.81 -0.51
CA ALA A 1084 -42.78 -8.58 -0.81
C ALA A 1084 -42.31 -9.39 0.42
N ALA A 1085 -42.42 -8.84 1.63
CA ALA A 1085 -42.13 -9.56 2.86
C ALA A 1085 -43.02 -10.81 3.03
N LYS A 1086 -44.31 -10.71 2.71
CA LYS A 1086 -45.23 -11.86 2.72
C LYS A 1086 -44.80 -12.94 1.73
N LEU A 1087 -44.32 -12.55 0.54
CA LEU A 1087 -43.87 -13.49 -0.50
C LEU A 1087 -42.74 -14.41 0.01
N TRP A 1088 -41.81 -13.85 0.79
CA TRP A 1088 -40.67 -14.58 1.35
C TRP A 1088 -40.86 -15.06 2.79
N GLY A 1089 -42.04 -14.86 3.39
CA GLY A 1089 -42.31 -15.27 4.78
C GLY A 1089 -41.47 -14.52 5.81
N LEU A 1090 -41.20 -13.23 5.56
CA LEU A 1090 -40.57 -12.33 6.53
C LEU A 1090 -41.63 -11.78 7.49
N THR A 1091 -41.26 -11.70 8.76
CA THR A 1091 -42.06 -11.02 9.78
C THR A 1091 -41.85 -9.50 9.70
N GLU A 1092 -42.80 -8.72 10.23
CA GLU A 1092 -42.67 -7.25 10.34
C GLU A 1092 -41.44 -6.80 11.15
N ALA A 1093 -40.97 -7.62 12.09
CA ALA A 1093 -39.73 -7.34 12.83
C ALA A 1093 -38.50 -7.55 11.94
N GLU A 1094 -38.46 -8.63 11.17
CA GLU A 1094 -37.36 -8.91 10.22
C GLU A 1094 -37.30 -7.84 9.11
N LEU A 1095 -38.45 -7.41 8.58
CA LEU A 1095 -38.51 -6.35 7.57
C LEU A 1095 -37.94 -5.04 8.11
N ARG A 1096 -38.33 -4.62 9.33
CA ARG A 1096 -37.82 -3.40 9.96
C ARG A 1096 -36.30 -3.46 10.17
N GLU A 1097 -35.78 -4.58 10.67
CA GLU A 1097 -34.33 -4.77 10.86
C GLU A 1097 -33.55 -4.71 9.53
N ILE A 1098 -34.14 -5.23 8.44
CA ILE A 1098 -33.58 -5.10 7.08
C ILE A 1098 -33.57 -3.64 6.64
N GLN A 1099 -34.68 -2.91 6.80
CA GLN A 1099 -34.80 -1.50 6.42
C GLN A 1099 -33.86 -0.58 7.23
N GLU A 1100 -33.68 -0.85 8.53
CA GLU A 1100 -32.69 -0.14 9.36
C GLU A 1100 -31.27 -0.44 8.91
N SER A 1101 -30.93 -1.70 8.64
CA SER A 1101 -29.60 -2.08 8.15
C SER A 1101 -29.30 -1.53 6.76
N LEU A 1102 -30.32 -1.40 5.90
CA LEU A 1102 -30.21 -0.76 4.59
C LEU A 1102 -29.85 0.73 4.74
N ARG A 1103 -30.56 1.46 5.60
CA ARG A 1103 -30.28 2.87 5.90
C ARG A 1103 -28.85 3.09 6.41
N GLU A 1104 -28.37 2.22 7.28
CA GLU A 1104 -26.97 2.25 7.75
C GLU A 1104 -25.95 1.99 6.63
N LEU A 1105 -26.27 1.09 5.69
CA LEU A 1105 -25.43 0.82 4.53
C LEU A 1105 -25.40 1.99 3.53
N GLU A 1106 -26.49 2.76 3.46
CA GLU A 1106 -26.64 3.96 2.64
C GLU A 1106 -25.98 5.20 3.28
N GLY A 1107 -25.58 5.09 4.56
CA GLY A 1107 -24.92 6.17 5.30
C GLY A 1107 -25.88 7.13 6.00
N GLU A 1108 -27.16 6.76 6.14
CA GLU A 1108 -28.12 7.50 6.96
C GLU A 1108 -27.84 7.29 8.45
N VAL A 1109 -27.95 8.36 9.25
CA VAL A 1109 -27.78 8.32 10.71
C VAL A 1109 -29.10 7.83 11.31
N PRO A 1110 -29.10 6.81 12.19
CA PRO A 1110 -30.32 6.40 12.87
C PRO A 1110 -30.90 7.54 13.70
N ALA A 1111 -32.23 7.75 13.64
CA ALA A 1111 -32.93 8.79 14.38
C ALA A 1111 -32.67 8.76 15.91
N ALA A 1112 -32.27 7.62 16.46
CA ALA A 1112 -31.95 7.47 17.88
C ALA A 1112 -30.63 8.16 18.32
N GLU A 1113 -29.78 8.59 17.39
CA GLU A 1113 -28.51 9.30 17.68
C GLU A 1113 -28.65 10.83 17.52
N GLU A 1114 -29.78 11.37 17.04
CA GLU A 1114 -30.03 12.83 17.06
C GLU A 1114 -30.51 13.34 18.43
N GLU A 1115 -30.89 12.44 19.35
CA GLU A 1115 -31.37 12.76 20.70
C GLU A 1115 -30.35 12.46 21.83
N ALA A 1116 -29.10 12.09 21.49
CA ALA A 1116 -28.01 11.85 22.47
C ALA A 1116 -26.77 12.68 22.12
#